data_AF-A0A956P5M8-F1
#
_entry.id   AF-A0A956P5M8-F1
#
_cell.length_a   1.000
_cell.length_b   1.000
_cell.length_c   1.000
_cell.angle_alpha   90.00
_cell.angle_beta   90.00
_cell.angle_gamma   90.00
#
_symmetry.space_group_name_H-M   'P 1'
#
loop_
_entity.id
_entity.type
_entity.pdbx_description
1 polymer ?
#
loop_
_entity_poly.entity_id
_entity_poly.type
_entity_poly.pdbx_seq_one_letter_code
_entity_poly.pdbx_strand_id
1 'polypeptide(L)'
;MGCPQSSPGRNRDVVRITPLGGTPEELGIEHGRMLSGDINNFYTDFLRNAIFPFLNRERDGIAGLFEFYTDNPAYAGAKFGRQLLLDAAKLIVEDMPQEFKDELDGIAAGSGLPIEDVLILNTFFDALTSVLNVNGILSSLDTPRLTQVVFTEALLTDGIDNDEDGVIDEPGENVVPESRVPSPFALMKGVPVDSAVRFTITDTQLTDDCDVLSDDPENCPPLDLIRLLFGEGIDFDKSTVKVNDVQLARGDPGLSDNGLPGNEPPTPPTRAEFTVQPPEGWRDGTDNIVEFLVLDLAQDITPPPLHANDMRRDRVLFLTEGDPRSLMDVPNVLPGVRREDATFFTASVQDGATTDGKMRVIRHMQLLDNGVAFKFARAFIYNAMDANGAPYIPFLSLAWGGVGFVISGMSAAGLTVGVQWAETQDDGTIRGVLRAGDENVTVVPGAETGRVAVQGTGEVYICRPRKSDPRDFPDGDPIATGHECCPESLTDSDLCRLKSCVLGDEGAGGVRGCAGQAKIAPRGVPIGFTLRRVLQEATTLDEAIDMIKAQPPTAGWVIHLADGKARETAIVEIDAGNPLLATGFDAGRDVRVIRPGELPTTSASPDDLISCGIFNKNIPDSTAIGGFSQQNVWSPRWMRNQDTCGVLLREMRARHGTFDDAEAERLYRFPSLVSARSDMHGAIFLPESLDAYVILGRVPTTAGPFNFLSRERLGF
;
A
#
# COMPACT_ATOMS: atom_id res chain seq x y z
N MET A 1 12.95 -10.35 -22.49
CA MET A 1 13.85 -11.48 -22.18
C MET A 1 12.99 -12.72 -21.95
N GLY A 2 13.20 -13.82 -22.67
CA GLY A 2 12.42 -15.06 -22.46
C GLY A 2 12.77 -15.67 -21.09
N CYS A 3 11.77 -16.03 -20.29
CA CYS A 3 11.98 -16.75 -19.03
C CYS A 3 12.77 -18.05 -19.32
N PRO A 4 13.91 -18.30 -18.65
CA PRO A 4 14.65 -19.54 -18.83
C PRO A 4 13.75 -20.72 -18.48
N GLN A 5 13.57 -21.65 -19.43
CA GLN A 5 12.78 -22.86 -19.20
C GLN A 5 13.38 -23.65 -18.04
N SER A 6 12.57 -23.94 -17.03
CA SER A 6 12.99 -24.61 -15.81
C SER A 6 13.62 -25.97 -16.07
N SER A 7 14.68 -26.28 -15.34
CA SER A 7 15.36 -27.59 -15.37
C SER A 7 14.38 -28.74 -15.13
N PRO A 8 14.27 -29.71 -16.07
CA PRO A 8 13.37 -30.85 -15.95
C PRO A 8 13.91 -31.83 -14.90
N GLY A 9 13.14 -32.12 -13.84
CA GLY A 9 13.47 -33.24 -12.93
C GLY A 9 13.04 -33.14 -11.47
N ARG A 10 12.62 -31.98 -10.94
CA ARG A 10 12.01 -31.94 -9.59
C ARG A 10 10.51 -32.14 -9.73
N ASN A 11 9.97 -33.18 -9.09
CA ASN A 11 8.52 -33.39 -8.97
C ASN A 11 7.94 -32.24 -8.15
N ARG A 12 7.50 -31.18 -8.83
CA ARG A 12 7.02 -29.92 -8.24
C ARG A 12 5.57 -30.01 -7.75
N ASP A 13 4.91 -31.15 -7.91
CA ASP A 13 3.49 -31.31 -7.55
C ASP A 13 3.29 -31.65 -6.07
N VAL A 14 4.34 -31.99 -5.32
CA VAL A 14 4.25 -32.31 -3.89
C VAL A 14 4.72 -31.14 -3.05
N VAL A 15 3.83 -30.62 -2.20
CA VAL A 15 4.18 -29.61 -1.18
C VAL A 15 5.14 -30.21 -0.15
N ARG A 16 6.29 -29.55 0.00
CA ARG A 16 7.32 -29.91 0.99
C ARG A 16 6.96 -29.31 2.34
N ILE A 17 6.69 -30.19 3.30
CA ILE A 17 6.48 -29.82 4.70
C ILE A 17 7.82 -29.90 5.42
N THR A 18 8.20 -28.82 6.10
CA THR A 18 9.43 -28.74 6.88
C THR A 18 9.07 -28.50 8.35
N PRO A 19 9.14 -29.51 9.23
CA PRO A 19 8.97 -29.29 10.66
C PRO A 19 10.21 -28.55 11.20
N LEU A 20 9.98 -27.59 12.08
CA LEU A 20 11.00 -26.84 12.82
C LEU A 20 10.59 -26.80 14.29
N GLY A 21 11.53 -26.91 15.22
CA GLY A 21 11.21 -26.80 16.64
C GLY A 21 12.41 -26.49 17.53
N GLY A 22 12.13 -26.29 18.82
CA GLY A 22 13.12 -25.95 19.84
C GLY A 22 13.03 -24.50 20.30
N THR A 23 13.98 -24.11 21.14
CA THR A 23 14.17 -22.70 21.55
C THR A 23 14.51 -21.84 20.32
N PRO A 24 14.41 -20.49 20.41
CA PRO A 24 14.61 -19.65 19.23
C PRO A 24 15.97 -19.85 18.53
N GLU A 25 17.07 -19.95 19.29
CA GLU A 25 18.40 -20.24 18.75
C GLU A 25 18.46 -21.62 18.07
N GLU A 26 17.98 -22.68 18.74
CA GLU A 26 17.98 -24.05 18.20
C GLU A 26 17.15 -24.15 16.93
N LEU A 27 15.97 -23.52 16.93
CA LEU A 27 15.07 -23.46 15.80
C LEU A 27 15.74 -22.75 14.61
N GLY A 28 16.42 -21.64 14.87
CA GLY A 28 17.20 -20.93 13.86
C GLY A 28 18.32 -21.79 13.26
N ILE A 29 19.12 -22.44 14.11
CA ILE A 29 20.21 -23.33 13.67
C ILE A 29 19.66 -24.50 12.85
N GLU A 30 18.57 -25.12 13.29
CA GLU A 30 17.92 -26.21 12.57
C GLU A 30 17.43 -25.73 11.19
N HIS A 31 16.70 -24.61 11.15
CA HIS A 31 16.19 -24.01 9.91
C HIS A 31 17.34 -23.70 8.94
N GLY A 32 18.37 -22.99 9.42
CA GLY A 32 19.56 -22.65 8.65
C GLY A 32 20.28 -23.88 8.10
N ARG A 33 20.50 -24.91 8.94
CA ARG A 33 21.24 -26.13 8.56
C ARG A 33 20.47 -26.98 7.56
N MET A 34 19.18 -27.21 7.81
CA MET A 34 18.32 -28.04 6.96
C MET A 34 18.12 -27.45 5.58
N LEU A 35 18.03 -26.12 5.48
CA LEU A 35 17.70 -25.41 4.25
C LEU A 35 18.85 -24.58 3.69
N SER A 36 20.08 -24.72 4.20
CA SER A 36 21.25 -23.91 3.81
C SER A 36 21.36 -23.66 2.31
N GLY A 37 21.26 -24.71 1.48
CA GLY A 37 21.29 -24.58 0.02
C GLY A 37 20.11 -23.79 -0.57
N ASP A 38 18.90 -23.99 -0.07
CA ASP A 38 17.73 -23.23 -0.54
C ASP A 38 17.78 -21.77 -0.06
N ILE A 39 18.27 -21.52 1.15
CA ILE A 39 18.48 -20.18 1.72
C ILE A 39 19.49 -19.39 0.88
N ASN A 40 20.65 -19.97 0.60
CA ASN A 40 21.70 -19.34 -0.21
C ASN A 40 21.21 -19.04 -1.63
N ASN A 41 20.46 -19.96 -2.24
CA ASN A 41 19.88 -19.76 -3.56
C ASN A 41 18.77 -18.70 -3.54
N PHE A 42 17.91 -18.68 -2.51
CA PHE A 42 16.86 -17.67 -2.38
C PHE A 42 17.47 -16.28 -2.21
N TYR A 43 18.43 -16.10 -1.30
CA TYR A 43 19.16 -14.84 -1.16
C TYR A 43 19.79 -14.39 -2.50
N THR A 44 20.47 -15.31 -3.19
CA THR A 44 21.17 -14.99 -4.43
C THR A 44 20.19 -14.62 -5.56
N ASP A 45 19.19 -15.46 -5.81
CA ASP A 45 18.29 -15.26 -6.94
C ASP A 45 17.30 -14.13 -6.68
N PHE A 46 16.77 -14.03 -5.46
CA PHE A 46 15.73 -13.06 -5.13
C PHE A 46 16.33 -11.70 -4.75
N LEU A 47 17.17 -11.63 -3.72
CA LEU A 47 17.71 -10.35 -3.29
C LEU A 47 18.77 -9.83 -4.26
N ARG A 48 19.83 -10.62 -4.49
CA ARG A 48 20.99 -10.14 -5.27
C ARG A 48 20.69 -9.96 -6.76
N ASN A 49 19.94 -10.88 -7.37
CA ASN A 49 19.69 -10.85 -8.81
C ASN A 49 18.38 -10.14 -9.20
N ALA A 50 17.45 -9.93 -8.27
CA ALA A 50 16.15 -9.31 -8.54
C ALA A 50 15.94 -7.99 -7.77
N ILE A 51 15.95 -8.01 -6.44
CA ILE A 51 15.58 -6.83 -5.63
C ILE A 51 16.67 -5.75 -5.63
N PHE A 52 17.95 -6.08 -5.40
CA PHE A 52 19.01 -5.05 -5.38
C PHE A 52 19.16 -4.35 -6.74
N PRO A 53 19.14 -5.04 -7.89
CA PRO A 53 19.16 -4.38 -9.19
C PRO A 53 17.91 -3.52 -9.44
N PHE A 54 16.74 -3.90 -8.93
CA PHE A 54 15.55 -3.06 -8.96
C PHE A 54 15.78 -1.77 -8.19
N LEU A 55 16.14 -1.86 -6.90
CA LEU A 55 16.41 -0.68 -6.07
C LEU A 55 17.53 0.21 -6.61
N ASN A 56 18.57 -0.37 -7.21
CA ASN A 56 19.65 0.38 -7.84
C ASN A 56 19.16 1.24 -9.02
N ARG A 57 18.08 0.86 -9.71
CA ARG A 57 17.46 1.68 -10.76
C ARG A 57 16.64 2.81 -10.19
N GLU A 58 15.98 2.58 -9.06
CA GLU A 58 15.21 3.61 -8.35
C GLU A 58 16.11 4.62 -7.62
N ARG A 59 17.44 4.39 -7.59
CA ARG A 59 18.40 5.23 -6.86
C ARG A 59 18.24 6.71 -7.21
N ASP A 60 18.21 7.06 -8.50
CA ASP A 60 18.28 8.45 -8.89
C ASP A 60 16.99 9.21 -8.51
N GLY A 61 15.83 8.57 -8.55
CA GLY A 61 14.58 9.12 -8.03
C GLY A 61 14.61 9.31 -6.51
N ILE A 62 15.07 8.29 -5.77
CA ILE A 62 15.16 8.36 -4.30
C ILE A 62 16.22 9.37 -3.84
N ALA A 63 17.38 9.42 -4.51
CA ALA A 63 18.49 10.30 -4.18
C ALA A 63 18.24 11.76 -4.62
N GLY A 64 17.38 11.97 -5.62
CA GLY A 64 16.85 13.28 -5.98
C GLY A 64 15.98 13.89 -4.88
N LEU A 65 15.27 13.04 -4.10
CA LEU A 65 14.49 13.48 -2.94
C LEU A 65 15.34 13.64 -1.68
N PHE A 66 16.31 12.76 -1.47
CA PHE A 66 17.12 12.69 -0.26
C PHE A 66 18.61 12.84 -0.59
N GLU A 67 19.15 14.05 -0.43
CA GLU A 67 20.56 14.38 -0.75
C GLU A 67 21.56 13.46 -0.02
N PHE A 68 21.18 12.91 1.14
CA PHE A 68 21.93 11.92 1.91
C PHE A 68 22.42 10.75 1.04
N TYR A 69 21.62 10.29 0.07
CA TYR A 69 22.00 9.19 -0.82
C TYR A 69 22.83 9.62 -2.03
N THR A 70 22.77 10.91 -2.40
CA THR A 70 23.51 11.46 -3.55
C THR A 70 25.00 11.55 -3.24
N ASP A 71 25.35 12.16 -2.11
CA ASP A 71 26.74 12.48 -1.77
C ASP A 71 27.45 11.37 -0.97
N ASN A 72 26.72 10.34 -0.52
CA ASN A 72 27.30 9.28 0.30
C ASN A 72 27.88 8.13 -0.56
N PRO A 73 29.21 7.93 -0.57
CA PRO A 73 29.85 6.91 -1.40
C PRO A 73 29.48 5.47 -1.01
N ALA A 74 28.92 5.23 0.17
CA ALA A 74 28.39 3.92 0.57
C ALA A 74 27.19 3.49 -0.31
N TYR A 75 26.45 4.46 -0.85
CA TYR A 75 25.24 4.28 -1.66
C TYR A 75 25.48 4.47 -3.16
N ALA A 76 26.74 4.60 -3.60
CA ALA A 76 27.07 4.82 -4.99
C ALA A 76 26.92 3.55 -5.85
N GLY A 77 26.37 3.72 -7.06
CA GLY A 77 26.30 2.69 -8.09
C GLY A 77 25.55 1.44 -7.65
N ALA A 78 26.09 0.25 -7.98
CA ALA A 78 25.42 -1.03 -7.75
C ALA A 78 25.29 -1.45 -6.26
N LYS A 79 25.80 -0.65 -5.32
CA LYS A 79 25.72 -0.91 -3.88
C LYS A 79 24.45 -0.36 -3.23
N PHE A 80 23.79 0.58 -3.88
CA PHE A 80 22.66 1.33 -3.33
C PHE A 80 21.60 0.43 -2.69
N GLY A 81 21.02 -0.50 -3.45
CA GLY A 81 19.92 -1.34 -2.99
C GLY A 81 20.28 -2.25 -1.82
N ARG A 82 21.49 -2.81 -1.80
CA ARG A 82 21.94 -3.64 -0.67
C ARG A 82 22.17 -2.78 0.57
N GLN A 83 22.85 -1.64 0.42
CA GLN A 83 23.19 -0.77 1.55
C GLN A 83 21.94 -0.14 2.16
N LEU A 84 21.00 0.30 1.33
CA LEU A 84 19.69 0.81 1.74
C LEU A 84 18.93 -0.21 2.60
N LEU A 85 18.78 -1.44 2.10
CA LEU A 85 18.07 -2.48 2.85
C LEU A 85 18.82 -2.91 4.12
N LEU A 86 20.16 -2.92 4.11
CA LEU A 86 20.94 -3.24 5.29
C LEU A 86 20.76 -2.22 6.42
N ASP A 87 20.79 -0.93 6.07
CA ASP A 87 20.64 0.13 7.08
C ASP A 87 19.21 0.15 7.62
N ALA A 88 18.20 -0.07 6.77
CA ALA A 88 16.82 -0.29 7.21
C ALA A 88 16.71 -1.52 8.13
N ALA A 89 17.33 -2.65 7.77
CA ALA A 89 17.31 -3.87 8.57
C ALA A 89 17.88 -3.66 9.97
N LYS A 90 19.01 -2.95 10.09
CA LYS A 90 19.63 -2.66 11.39
C LYS A 90 18.70 -1.86 12.30
N LEU A 91 18.04 -0.85 11.76
CA LEU A 91 17.11 -0.01 12.52
C LEU A 91 15.88 -0.80 12.99
N ILE A 92 15.30 -1.60 12.11
CA ILE A 92 14.16 -2.48 12.42
C ILE A 92 14.54 -3.51 13.49
N VAL A 93 15.74 -4.10 13.40
CA VAL A 93 16.20 -5.11 14.35
C VAL A 93 16.32 -4.54 15.76
N GLU A 94 16.63 -3.25 15.94
CA GLU A 94 16.67 -2.66 17.29
C GLU A 94 15.34 -2.84 18.04
N ASP A 95 14.21 -2.69 17.35
CA ASP A 95 12.86 -2.80 17.91
C ASP A 95 12.33 -4.25 17.96
N MET A 96 13.03 -5.20 17.32
CA MET A 96 12.62 -6.60 17.27
C MET A 96 12.80 -7.29 18.64
N PRO A 97 11.82 -8.11 19.08
CA PRO A 97 11.97 -8.96 20.27
C PRO A 97 13.22 -9.86 20.22
N GLN A 98 13.84 -10.12 21.37
CA GLN A 98 15.13 -10.80 21.46
C GLN A 98 15.07 -12.24 20.93
N GLU A 99 13.97 -12.95 21.17
CA GLU A 99 13.76 -14.31 20.68
C GLU A 99 13.89 -14.40 19.16
N PHE A 100 13.40 -13.41 18.41
CA PHE A 100 13.54 -13.42 16.96
C PHE A 100 14.97 -13.08 16.52
N LYS A 101 15.67 -12.21 17.26
CA LYS A 101 17.11 -11.94 17.01
C LYS A 101 17.94 -13.21 17.16
N ASP A 102 17.73 -13.95 18.25
CA ASP A 102 18.42 -15.21 18.54
C ASP A 102 18.15 -16.26 17.46
N GLU A 103 16.92 -16.33 16.96
CA GLU A 103 16.57 -17.19 15.84
C GLU A 103 17.28 -16.77 14.54
N LEU A 104 17.33 -15.48 14.21
CA LEU A 104 18.01 -14.99 13.01
C LEU A 104 19.52 -15.26 13.06
N ASP A 105 20.15 -15.11 14.23
CA ASP A 105 21.54 -15.51 14.48
C ASP A 105 21.72 -17.02 14.26
N GLY A 106 20.77 -17.83 14.76
CA GLY A 106 20.72 -19.26 14.51
C GLY A 106 20.62 -19.61 13.02
N ILE A 107 19.74 -18.92 12.26
CA ILE A 107 19.60 -19.11 10.81
C ILE A 107 20.91 -18.77 10.11
N ALA A 108 21.58 -17.68 10.48
CA ALA A 108 22.88 -17.30 9.94
C ALA A 108 23.93 -18.38 10.21
N ALA A 109 24.05 -18.83 11.47
CA ALA A 109 24.97 -19.88 11.87
C ALA A 109 24.71 -21.22 11.15
N GLY A 110 23.44 -21.62 11.03
CA GLY A 110 23.06 -22.87 10.38
C GLY A 110 23.22 -22.83 8.86
N SER A 111 22.93 -21.70 8.22
CA SER A 111 22.97 -21.55 6.75
C SER A 111 24.35 -21.20 6.22
N GLY A 112 25.23 -20.66 7.07
CA GLY A 112 26.54 -20.13 6.71
C GLY A 112 26.49 -18.77 6.00
N LEU A 113 25.31 -18.13 5.95
CA LEU A 113 25.21 -16.75 5.47
C LEU A 113 25.69 -15.77 6.55
N PRO A 114 26.27 -14.61 6.15
CA PRO A 114 26.47 -13.49 7.07
C PRO A 114 25.15 -13.07 7.72
N ILE A 115 25.19 -12.68 9.00
CA ILE A 115 23.99 -12.23 9.71
C ILE A 115 23.34 -11.05 9.00
N GLU A 116 24.12 -10.13 8.43
CA GLU A 116 23.60 -8.98 7.68
C GLU A 116 22.69 -9.39 6.52
N ASP A 117 23.03 -10.49 5.84
CA ASP A 117 22.27 -11.00 4.71
C ASP A 117 20.97 -11.69 5.17
N VAL A 118 21.00 -12.34 6.33
CA VAL A 118 19.82 -12.93 6.98
C VAL A 118 18.89 -11.84 7.52
N LEU A 119 19.44 -10.75 8.08
CA LEU A 119 18.66 -9.60 8.52
C LEU A 119 17.93 -8.96 7.34
N ILE A 120 18.63 -8.65 6.24
CA ILE A 120 17.99 -8.13 5.01
C ILE A 120 16.88 -9.09 4.56
N LEU A 121 17.15 -10.40 4.53
CA LEU A 121 16.16 -11.41 4.12
C LEU A 121 14.91 -11.45 5.02
N ASN A 122 15.01 -11.02 6.28
CA ASN A 122 13.92 -11.06 7.25
C ASN A 122 13.26 -9.70 7.51
N THR A 123 13.80 -8.63 6.94
CA THR A 123 13.22 -7.28 7.02
C THR A 123 12.92 -6.68 5.66
N PHE A 124 13.29 -7.33 4.54
CA PHE A 124 13.08 -6.76 3.19
C PHE A 124 11.60 -6.46 2.92
N PHE A 125 10.67 -7.25 3.48
CA PHE A 125 9.26 -7.10 3.16
C PHE A 125 8.77 -5.71 3.60
N ASP A 126 9.10 -5.33 4.82
CA ASP A 126 8.81 -4.03 5.41
C ASP A 126 9.69 -2.91 4.82
N ALA A 127 11.00 -3.13 4.72
CA ALA A 127 11.92 -2.13 4.17
C ALA A 127 11.67 -1.84 2.68
N LEU A 128 11.18 -2.80 1.91
CA LEU A 128 10.79 -2.59 0.52
C LEU A 128 9.46 -1.84 0.44
N THR A 129 8.48 -2.13 1.31
CA THR A 129 7.23 -1.33 1.40
C THR A 129 7.55 0.14 1.63
N SER A 130 8.46 0.43 2.56
CA SER A 130 9.00 1.77 2.82
C SER A 130 9.55 2.47 1.56
N VAL A 131 10.38 1.78 0.79
CA VAL A 131 10.94 2.33 -0.46
C VAL A 131 9.86 2.53 -1.52
N LEU A 132 8.93 1.58 -1.65
CA LEU A 132 7.83 1.66 -2.62
C LEU A 132 6.87 2.78 -2.28
N ASN A 133 6.62 3.07 -1.00
CA ASN A 133 5.80 4.18 -0.56
C ASN A 133 6.46 5.52 -0.93
N VAL A 134 7.77 5.67 -0.71
CA VAL A 134 8.52 6.86 -1.18
C VAL A 134 8.41 7.00 -2.70
N ASN A 135 8.63 5.92 -3.46
CA ASN A 135 8.53 5.96 -4.91
C ASN A 135 7.10 6.25 -5.39
N GLY A 136 6.10 5.73 -4.67
CA GLY A 136 4.68 6.00 -4.90
C GLY A 136 4.34 7.46 -4.67
N ILE A 137 4.88 8.08 -3.62
CA ILE A 137 4.75 9.52 -3.36
C ILE A 137 5.40 10.33 -4.49
N LEU A 138 6.63 9.99 -4.89
CA LEU A 138 7.31 10.67 -5.99
C LEU A 138 6.50 10.56 -7.29
N SER A 139 6.08 9.35 -7.64
CA SER A 139 5.21 9.13 -8.80
C SER A 139 3.92 9.93 -8.69
N SER A 140 3.32 10.00 -7.49
CA SER A 140 2.06 10.73 -7.26
C SER A 140 2.18 12.23 -7.43
N LEU A 141 3.35 12.78 -7.09
CA LEU A 141 3.65 14.18 -7.26
C LEU A 141 3.63 14.48 -8.75
N ASP A 142 4.22 13.64 -9.58
CA ASP A 142 4.34 13.92 -11.02
C ASP A 142 3.04 13.59 -11.79
N THR A 143 2.11 12.84 -11.20
CA THR A 143 0.94 12.36 -11.95
C THR A 143 -0.19 13.38 -12.10
N PRO A 144 -0.62 13.69 -13.34
CA PRO A 144 -1.91 14.34 -13.58
C PRO A 144 -3.05 13.63 -12.86
N ARG A 145 -4.09 14.37 -12.47
CA ARG A 145 -5.25 13.83 -11.74
C ARG A 145 -6.53 14.12 -12.50
N LEU A 146 -7.42 13.12 -12.59
CA LEU A 146 -8.79 13.37 -13.01
C LEU A 146 -9.51 14.13 -11.89
N THR A 147 -9.69 15.43 -12.08
CA THR A 147 -10.26 16.38 -11.11
C THR A 147 -11.72 16.70 -11.38
N GLN A 148 -12.28 16.32 -12.53
CA GLN A 148 -13.70 16.52 -12.74
C GLN A 148 -14.25 15.59 -13.80
N VAL A 149 -15.49 15.15 -13.59
CA VAL A 149 -16.30 14.52 -14.64
C VAL A 149 -17.64 15.24 -14.68
N VAL A 150 -17.98 15.79 -15.84
CA VAL A 150 -19.24 16.50 -16.06
C VAL A 150 -20.02 15.76 -17.14
N PHE A 151 -21.16 15.22 -16.73
CA PHE A 151 -22.16 14.63 -17.60
C PHE A 151 -23.09 15.71 -18.17
N THR A 152 -24.01 15.30 -19.05
CA THR A 152 -24.97 16.20 -19.69
C THR A 152 -25.88 16.90 -18.67
N GLU A 153 -26.32 18.12 -18.98
CA GLU A 153 -27.32 18.84 -18.17
C GLU A 153 -28.68 18.13 -18.15
N ALA A 154 -28.92 17.19 -19.09
CA ALA A 154 -30.16 16.41 -19.12
C ALA A 154 -30.39 15.61 -17.82
N LEU A 155 -29.30 15.19 -17.14
CA LEU A 155 -29.39 14.47 -15.87
C LEU A 155 -30.02 15.32 -14.76
N LEU A 156 -29.92 16.65 -14.81
CA LEU A 156 -30.47 17.52 -13.77
C LEU A 156 -32.01 17.56 -13.74
N THR A 157 -32.69 16.90 -14.68
CA THR A 157 -34.15 16.98 -14.87
C THR A 157 -34.74 15.69 -15.47
N ASP A 158 -34.03 14.56 -15.41
CA ASP A 158 -34.48 13.31 -16.01
C ASP A 158 -35.45 12.52 -15.11
N GLY A 159 -35.63 12.96 -13.87
CA GLY A 159 -36.49 12.33 -12.87
C GLY A 159 -35.91 11.05 -12.28
N ILE A 160 -34.61 10.83 -12.42
CA ILE A 160 -33.84 9.71 -11.87
C ILE A 160 -32.93 10.26 -10.78
N ASP A 161 -32.64 9.43 -9.78
CA ASP A 161 -31.56 9.65 -8.82
C ASP A 161 -30.31 9.00 -9.46
N ASN A 162 -29.52 9.81 -10.16
CA ASN A 162 -28.46 9.36 -11.05
C ASN A 162 -27.22 8.89 -10.28
N ASP A 163 -26.98 9.37 -9.06
CA ASP A 163 -25.84 8.99 -8.21
C ASP A 163 -26.21 8.09 -7.01
N GLU A 164 -27.50 7.75 -6.88
CA GLU A 164 -28.09 6.87 -5.85
C GLU A 164 -27.93 7.39 -4.41
N ASP A 165 -27.91 8.72 -4.23
CA ASP A 165 -27.82 9.36 -2.92
C ASP A 165 -29.19 9.54 -2.21
N GLY A 166 -30.28 9.28 -2.93
CA GLY A 166 -31.66 9.36 -2.45
C GLY A 166 -32.39 10.67 -2.80
N VAL A 167 -31.75 11.59 -3.51
CA VAL A 167 -32.33 12.82 -4.04
C VAL A 167 -32.43 12.73 -5.56
N ILE A 168 -33.48 13.32 -6.13
CA ILE A 168 -33.75 13.28 -7.58
C ILE A 168 -33.60 14.70 -8.12
N ASP A 169 -32.95 14.85 -9.28
CA ASP A 169 -32.84 16.09 -10.05
C ASP A 169 -32.18 17.23 -9.25
N GLU A 170 -31.08 16.95 -8.54
CA GLU A 170 -30.46 17.93 -7.67
C GLU A 170 -29.37 18.79 -8.34
N PRO A 171 -29.19 20.05 -7.92
CA PRO A 171 -28.16 20.90 -8.49
C PRO A 171 -26.76 20.33 -8.28
N GLY A 172 -26.12 19.91 -9.38
CA GLY A 172 -24.76 19.37 -9.37
C GLY A 172 -24.68 17.85 -9.53
N GLU A 173 -25.82 17.16 -9.63
CA GLU A 173 -25.92 15.71 -9.87
C GLU A 173 -25.17 15.27 -11.13
N ASN A 174 -25.12 16.13 -12.16
CA ASN A 174 -24.35 15.86 -13.37
C ASN A 174 -22.83 16.05 -13.22
N VAL A 175 -22.32 16.42 -12.04
CA VAL A 175 -20.91 16.73 -11.79
C VAL A 175 -20.37 15.81 -10.71
N VAL A 176 -19.36 15.02 -11.06
CA VAL A 176 -18.54 14.34 -10.06
C VAL A 176 -17.38 15.27 -9.65
N PRO A 177 -17.33 15.73 -8.38
CA PRO A 177 -16.45 16.83 -7.95
C PRO A 177 -14.96 16.44 -7.86
N GLU A 178 -14.11 17.45 -7.64
CA GLU A 178 -12.64 17.37 -7.62
C GLU A 178 -12.03 16.59 -6.47
N SER A 179 -12.73 16.49 -5.34
CA SER A 179 -12.32 15.65 -4.21
C SER A 179 -12.51 14.16 -4.46
N ARG A 180 -12.72 13.74 -5.71
CA ARG A 180 -13.13 12.39 -6.04
C ARG A 180 -12.03 11.37 -5.74
N VAL A 181 -12.37 10.50 -4.81
CA VAL A 181 -11.85 9.14 -4.74
C VAL A 181 -12.39 8.38 -5.94
N PRO A 182 -11.55 7.73 -6.78
CA PRO A 182 -12.09 6.90 -7.86
C PRO A 182 -13.09 5.90 -7.25
N SER A 183 -14.26 5.72 -7.87
CA SER A 183 -15.27 4.82 -7.28
C SER A 183 -14.94 3.37 -7.61
N PRO A 184 -15.07 2.43 -6.66
CA PRO A 184 -15.04 1.00 -6.94
C PRO A 184 -16.26 0.50 -7.74
N PHE A 185 -17.26 1.34 -7.94
CA PHE A 185 -18.52 1.04 -8.61
C PHE A 185 -18.83 2.07 -9.71
N ALA A 186 -19.93 1.86 -10.43
CA ALA A 186 -20.48 2.87 -11.32
C ALA A 186 -20.73 4.19 -10.55
N LEU A 187 -20.61 5.32 -11.25
CA LEU A 187 -20.72 6.65 -10.65
C LEU A 187 -22.02 7.35 -10.94
N MET A 188 -22.64 6.96 -12.05
CA MET A 188 -23.77 7.65 -12.63
C MET A 188 -24.61 6.61 -13.36
N LYS A 189 -25.93 6.71 -13.28
CA LYS A 189 -26.88 5.90 -14.06
C LYS A 189 -27.82 6.81 -14.85
N GLY A 190 -28.52 6.25 -15.83
CA GLY A 190 -29.46 7.05 -16.62
C GLY A 190 -28.78 7.98 -17.64
N VAL A 191 -27.50 7.77 -17.95
CA VAL A 191 -26.80 8.65 -18.91
C VAL A 191 -27.37 8.48 -20.32
N PRO A 192 -27.89 9.54 -20.98
CA PRO A 192 -28.42 9.43 -22.33
C PRO A 192 -27.37 8.96 -23.33
N VAL A 193 -27.75 8.09 -24.27
CA VAL A 193 -26.82 7.43 -25.20
C VAL A 193 -26.08 8.40 -26.14
N ASP A 194 -26.62 9.59 -26.38
CA ASP A 194 -26.02 10.63 -27.21
C ASP A 194 -25.29 11.71 -26.40
N SER A 195 -25.19 11.54 -25.08
CA SER A 195 -24.56 12.52 -24.19
C SER A 195 -23.08 12.70 -24.47
N ALA A 196 -22.61 13.93 -24.31
CA ALA A 196 -21.20 14.23 -24.20
C ALA A 196 -20.77 14.17 -22.73
N VAL A 197 -19.65 13.51 -22.43
CA VAL A 197 -19.07 13.48 -21.08
C VAL A 197 -17.76 14.25 -21.10
N ARG A 198 -17.67 15.29 -20.29
CA ARG A 198 -16.47 16.13 -20.17
C ARG A 198 -15.63 15.67 -18.99
N PHE A 199 -14.33 15.65 -19.18
CA PHE A 199 -13.36 15.26 -18.17
C PHE A 199 -12.33 16.37 -18.04
N THR A 200 -11.99 16.69 -16.80
CA THR A 200 -10.92 17.65 -16.46
C THR A 200 -9.80 16.88 -15.81
N ILE A 201 -8.60 16.99 -16.37
CA ILE A 201 -7.36 16.52 -15.75
C ILE A 201 -6.53 17.72 -15.34
N THR A 202 -6.06 17.75 -14.10
CA THR A 202 -5.15 18.77 -13.58
C THR A 202 -3.80 18.17 -13.22
N ASP A 203 -2.73 18.82 -13.61
CA ASP A 203 -1.38 18.63 -13.06
C ASP A 203 -1.20 19.52 -11.83
N THR A 204 -1.27 18.90 -10.65
CA THR A 204 -1.22 19.63 -9.39
C THR A 204 0.16 20.23 -9.07
N GLN A 205 1.23 19.88 -9.80
CA GLN A 205 2.55 20.50 -9.55
C GLN A 205 2.65 21.92 -10.10
N LEU A 206 1.74 22.30 -11.01
CA LEU A 206 1.90 23.52 -11.80
C LEU A 206 0.81 24.56 -11.52
N THR A 207 -0.18 24.27 -10.68
CA THR A 207 -1.13 25.31 -10.27
C THR A 207 -0.37 26.37 -9.48
N ASP A 208 -0.38 27.60 -9.99
CA ASP A 208 0.34 28.81 -9.54
C ASP A 208 0.00 29.29 -8.11
N ASP A 209 -0.38 28.39 -7.19
CA ASP A 209 -0.67 28.68 -5.77
C ASP A 209 0.60 29.05 -4.96
N CYS A 210 1.64 29.61 -5.61
CA CYS A 210 2.62 30.46 -4.92
C CYS A 210 1.89 31.61 -4.18
N ASP A 211 0.72 32.05 -4.65
CA ASP A 211 -0.11 33.07 -3.99
C ASP A 211 -0.67 32.64 -2.62
N VAL A 212 -0.78 31.33 -2.35
CA VAL A 212 -1.37 30.82 -1.09
C VAL A 212 -0.31 30.68 0.01
N LEU A 213 0.97 30.52 -0.36
CA LEU A 213 2.05 30.24 0.60
C LEU A 213 3.03 31.40 0.78
N SER A 214 3.05 32.41 -0.10
CA SER A 214 3.80 33.65 0.13
C SER A 214 3.21 34.85 -0.59
N ASP A 215 3.08 35.99 0.10
CA ASP A 215 2.71 37.29 -0.49
C ASP A 215 3.78 37.85 -1.47
N ASP A 216 4.88 37.13 -1.70
CA ASP A 216 6.04 37.56 -2.50
C ASP A 216 6.33 36.57 -3.66
N PRO A 217 5.73 36.79 -4.85
CA PRO A 217 5.92 35.92 -6.01
C PRO A 217 7.37 35.89 -6.53
N GLU A 218 8.24 36.82 -6.13
CA GLU A 218 9.67 36.80 -6.48
C GLU A 218 10.50 35.87 -5.59
N ASN A 219 9.92 35.36 -4.49
CA ASN A 219 10.60 34.53 -3.49
C ASN A 219 10.07 33.09 -3.42
N CYS A 220 9.21 32.69 -4.36
CA CYS A 220 8.77 31.31 -4.47
C CYS A 220 10.01 30.43 -4.73
N PRO A 221 10.29 29.39 -3.92
CA PRO A 221 11.42 28.52 -4.16
C PRO A 221 11.34 27.98 -5.59
N PRO A 222 12.47 27.83 -6.29
CA PRO A 222 12.43 27.40 -7.67
C PRO A 222 11.74 26.04 -7.79
N LEU A 223 10.50 26.05 -8.29
CA LEU A 223 9.81 24.92 -8.93
C LEU A 223 10.69 24.28 -10.00
N ASP A 224 11.73 24.99 -10.44
CA ASP A 224 12.81 24.48 -11.27
C ASP A 224 13.50 23.22 -10.73
N LEU A 225 13.53 22.92 -9.41
CA LEU A 225 14.11 21.65 -8.95
C LEU A 225 13.19 20.45 -9.22
N ILE A 226 11.87 20.61 -9.03
CA ILE A 226 10.89 19.56 -9.37
C ILE A 226 10.86 19.40 -10.89
N ARG A 227 10.83 20.51 -11.65
CA ARG A 227 10.96 20.50 -13.12
C ARG A 227 12.31 19.94 -13.61
N LEU A 228 13.43 20.19 -12.93
CA LEU A 228 14.75 19.65 -13.31
C LEU A 228 14.86 18.15 -13.07
N LEU A 229 14.21 17.63 -12.03
CA LEU A 229 14.29 16.22 -11.68
C LEU A 229 13.36 15.36 -12.54
N PHE A 230 12.23 15.90 -13.02
CA PHE A 230 11.15 15.08 -13.61
C PHE A 230 10.66 15.48 -15.01
N GLY A 231 11.25 16.49 -15.67
CA GLY A 231 11.04 16.75 -17.10
C GLY A 231 9.91 17.73 -17.45
N GLU A 232 9.78 18.02 -18.74
CA GLU A 232 8.83 19.00 -19.29
C GLU A 232 7.41 18.41 -19.27
N GLY A 233 6.54 18.74 -18.32
CA GLY A 233 5.06 18.62 -18.40
C GLY A 233 4.41 17.30 -18.87
N ILE A 234 3.09 17.33 -19.11
CA ILE A 234 2.31 16.18 -19.60
C ILE A 234 2.28 16.16 -21.12
N ASP A 235 2.52 14.98 -21.74
CA ASP A 235 2.31 14.79 -23.18
C ASP A 235 0.84 14.47 -23.44
N PHE A 236 0.00 15.51 -23.51
CA PHE A 236 -1.40 15.29 -23.88
C PHE A 236 -1.56 14.75 -25.31
N ASP A 237 -0.55 14.89 -26.18
CA ASP A 237 -0.58 14.34 -27.54
C ASP A 237 -0.32 12.84 -27.59
N LYS A 238 0.45 12.30 -26.62
CA LYS A 238 0.65 10.85 -26.47
C LYS A 238 -0.36 10.17 -25.53
N SER A 239 -1.11 10.96 -24.76
CA SER A 239 -2.16 10.44 -23.89
C SER A 239 -3.28 9.81 -24.72
N THR A 240 -3.85 8.71 -24.23
CA THR A 240 -4.94 8.00 -24.94
C THR A 240 -6.16 7.85 -24.06
N VAL A 241 -7.33 7.97 -24.68
CA VAL A 241 -8.63 7.76 -24.03
C VAL A 241 -9.22 6.48 -24.60
N LYS A 242 -9.51 5.50 -23.76
CA LYS A 242 -10.17 4.27 -24.20
C LYS A 242 -11.62 4.28 -23.73
N VAL A 243 -12.53 4.22 -24.70
CA VAL A 243 -13.97 4.10 -24.46
C VAL A 243 -14.37 2.66 -24.71
N ASN A 244 -14.73 1.95 -23.65
CA ASN A 244 -15.01 0.52 -23.69
C ASN A 244 -13.83 -0.27 -24.30
N ASP A 245 -14.00 -0.77 -25.51
CA ASP A 245 -12.98 -1.53 -26.26
C ASP A 245 -12.31 -0.70 -27.37
N VAL A 246 -12.69 0.57 -27.52
CA VAL A 246 -12.23 1.48 -28.58
C VAL A 246 -11.23 2.48 -27.99
N GLN A 247 -10.01 2.50 -28.53
CA GLN A 247 -9.02 3.53 -28.19
C GLN A 247 -9.23 4.74 -29.10
N LEU A 248 -9.34 5.92 -28.51
CA LEU A 248 -9.44 7.22 -29.17
C LEU A 248 -8.15 8.01 -28.93
N ALA A 249 -7.61 8.56 -30.00
CA ALA A 249 -6.51 9.51 -29.99
C ALA A 249 -7.03 10.94 -30.24
N ARG A 250 -6.21 11.95 -29.92
CA ARG A 250 -6.55 13.35 -30.16
C ARG A 250 -6.87 13.57 -31.64
N GLY A 251 -8.04 14.15 -31.92
CA GLY A 251 -8.55 14.39 -33.27
C GLY A 251 -9.40 13.26 -33.86
N ASP A 252 -9.50 12.10 -33.20
CA ASP A 252 -10.45 11.07 -33.60
C ASP A 252 -11.89 11.54 -33.41
N PRO A 253 -12.83 11.11 -34.28
CA PRO A 253 -14.25 11.38 -34.10
C PRO A 253 -14.73 10.90 -32.72
N GLY A 254 -15.31 11.83 -31.96
CA GLY A 254 -15.85 11.57 -30.63
C GLY A 254 -14.89 11.82 -29.46
N LEU A 255 -13.69 12.33 -29.73
CA LEU A 255 -12.85 12.96 -28.72
C LEU A 255 -12.55 14.41 -29.15
N SER A 256 -13.15 15.39 -28.47
CA SER A 256 -12.86 16.80 -28.72
C SER A 256 -12.08 17.40 -27.56
N ASP A 257 -10.96 18.03 -27.87
CA ASP A 257 -10.26 18.91 -26.94
C ASP A 257 -11.03 20.23 -26.88
N ASN A 258 -11.43 20.65 -25.68
CA ASN A 258 -12.17 21.91 -25.52
C ASN A 258 -11.25 23.13 -25.64
N GLY A 259 -9.94 22.92 -25.81
CA GLY A 259 -8.93 23.95 -25.92
C GLY A 259 -8.68 24.65 -24.58
N LEU A 260 -7.44 25.09 -24.36
CA LEU A 260 -7.21 26.11 -23.35
C LEU A 260 -7.96 27.38 -23.75
N PRO A 261 -8.61 28.07 -22.81
CA PRO A 261 -9.30 29.32 -23.11
C PRO A 261 -8.29 30.39 -23.57
N GLY A 262 -8.13 30.56 -24.88
CA GLY A 262 -7.45 31.72 -25.49
C GLY A 262 -6.06 31.46 -26.09
N ASN A 263 -5.64 32.36 -26.99
CA ASN A 263 -4.37 32.34 -27.73
C ASN A 263 -3.13 32.63 -26.84
N GLU A 264 -3.11 32.17 -25.60
CA GLU A 264 -1.96 32.36 -24.71
C GLU A 264 -0.77 31.48 -25.15
N PRO A 265 0.46 31.98 -25.00
CA PRO A 265 1.67 31.25 -25.40
C PRO A 265 1.76 29.89 -24.71
N PRO A 266 2.51 28.93 -25.29
CA PRO A 266 2.52 27.53 -24.86
C PRO A 266 3.27 27.39 -23.53
N THR A 267 2.62 27.76 -22.44
CA THR A 267 2.90 27.16 -21.15
C THR A 267 2.22 25.79 -21.16
N PRO A 268 2.90 24.71 -20.76
CA PRO A 268 2.26 23.40 -20.65
C PRO A 268 0.99 23.55 -19.83
N PRO A 269 -0.19 23.15 -20.36
CA PRO A 269 -1.42 23.28 -19.62
C PRO A 269 -1.33 22.49 -18.32
N THR A 270 -1.49 23.19 -17.22
CA THR A 270 -1.68 22.60 -15.88
C THR A 270 -3.04 21.95 -15.76
N ARG A 271 -3.93 22.19 -16.73
CA ARG A 271 -5.28 21.67 -16.82
C ARG A 271 -5.61 21.34 -18.27
N ALA A 272 -6.08 20.13 -18.52
CA ALA A 272 -6.64 19.73 -19.81
C ALA A 272 -8.12 19.35 -19.65
N GLU A 273 -8.92 19.79 -20.61
CA GLU A 273 -10.33 19.41 -20.70
C GLU A 273 -10.60 18.72 -22.03
N PHE A 274 -11.20 17.55 -21.96
CA PHE A 274 -11.63 16.80 -23.13
C PHE A 274 -13.06 16.33 -22.95
N THR A 275 -13.78 16.35 -24.06
CA THR A 275 -15.14 15.86 -24.15
C THR A 275 -15.13 14.58 -24.97
N VAL A 276 -15.69 13.52 -24.40
CA VAL A 276 -15.87 12.23 -25.04
C VAL A 276 -17.34 12.08 -25.42
N GLN A 277 -17.61 11.83 -26.70
CA GLN A 277 -18.93 11.55 -27.24
C GLN A 277 -18.76 10.60 -28.43
N PRO A 278 -18.84 9.27 -28.22
CA PRO A 278 -18.62 8.31 -29.30
C PRO A 278 -19.54 8.61 -30.50
N PRO A 279 -19.07 8.51 -31.77
CA PRO A 279 -19.88 8.87 -32.93
C PRO A 279 -21.16 8.03 -33.08
N GLU A 280 -21.14 6.80 -32.57
CA GLU A 280 -22.28 5.88 -32.56
C GLU A 280 -23.14 6.02 -31.28
N GLY A 281 -22.78 6.93 -30.38
CA GLY A 281 -23.32 7.02 -29.03
C GLY A 281 -22.70 6.00 -28.06
N TRP A 282 -23.04 6.13 -26.79
CA TRP A 282 -22.75 5.14 -25.75
C TRP A 282 -23.54 3.85 -25.99
N ARG A 283 -23.07 2.72 -25.44
CA ARG A 283 -23.82 1.47 -25.50
C ARG A 283 -25.11 1.61 -24.70
N ASP A 284 -26.24 1.31 -25.32
CA ASP A 284 -27.59 1.47 -24.76
C ASP A 284 -27.91 0.39 -23.70
N GLY A 285 -28.59 0.79 -22.61
CA GLY A 285 -29.03 -0.09 -21.52
C GLY A 285 -27.94 -0.91 -20.85
N THR A 286 -26.70 -0.39 -20.75
CA THR A 286 -25.56 -1.12 -20.18
C THR A 286 -24.52 -0.16 -19.59
N ASP A 287 -23.53 -0.72 -18.90
CA ASP A 287 -22.36 0.00 -18.43
C ASP A 287 -21.43 0.42 -19.57
N ASN A 288 -20.88 1.64 -19.43
CA ASN A 288 -19.86 2.21 -20.28
C ASN A 288 -18.67 2.62 -19.41
N ILE A 289 -17.47 2.37 -19.90
CA ILE A 289 -16.22 2.70 -19.22
C ILE A 289 -15.38 3.63 -20.08
N VAL A 290 -14.87 4.71 -19.47
CA VAL A 290 -13.89 5.60 -20.06
C VAL A 290 -12.62 5.49 -19.23
N GLU A 291 -11.54 5.05 -19.86
CA GLU A 291 -10.22 4.87 -19.27
C GLU A 291 -9.27 5.92 -19.83
N PHE A 292 -8.55 6.58 -18.94
CA PHE A 292 -7.51 7.56 -19.26
C PHE A 292 -6.15 6.92 -19.02
N LEU A 293 -5.34 6.85 -20.07
CA LEU A 293 -3.93 6.49 -19.96
C LEU A 293 -3.11 7.74 -20.29
N VAL A 294 -2.54 8.34 -19.24
CA VAL A 294 -1.69 9.52 -19.36
C VAL A 294 -0.23 9.09 -19.33
N LEU A 295 0.52 9.48 -20.36
CA LEU A 295 1.92 9.10 -20.55
C LEU A 295 2.85 10.29 -20.28
N ASP A 296 4.04 9.97 -19.74
CA ASP A 296 5.13 10.92 -19.50
C ASP A 296 5.79 11.40 -20.82
N LEU A 297 6.14 12.69 -20.88
CA LEU A 297 6.93 13.31 -21.96
C LEU A 297 8.36 12.73 -22.04
N ALA A 298 8.86 12.10 -20.98
CA ALA A 298 10.21 11.51 -20.88
C ALA A 298 10.54 10.37 -21.89
N GLN A 299 9.63 10.02 -22.81
CA GLN A 299 9.89 9.00 -23.84
C GLN A 299 10.97 9.37 -24.87
N ASP A 300 11.38 10.64 -24.95
CA ASP A 300 12.48 11.07 -25.83
C ASP A 300 13.88 10.94 -25.19
N ILE A 301 13.97 10.49 -23.94
CA ILE A 301 15.26 10.12 -23.34
C ILE A 301 15.82 8.94 -24.15
N THR A 302 17.05 9.06 -24.66
CA THR A 302 17.71 7.98 -25.41
C THR A 302 18.86 7.40 -24.58
N PRO A 303 18.81 6.11 -24.21
CA PRO A 303 17.75 5.14 -24.52
C PRO A 303 16.47 5.42 -23.71
N PRO A 304 15.28 5.07 -24.27
CA PRO A 304 14.03 5.22 -23.53
C PRO A 304 14.15 4.49 -22.19
N PRO A 305 13.51 5.00 -21.12
CA PRO A 305 13.47 4.30 -19.87
C PRO A 305 13.01 2.86 -20.12
N LEU A 306 13.66 1.90 -19.48
CA LEU A 306 13.46 0.45 -19.74
C LEU A 306 12.00 0.01 -19.55
N HIS A 307 11.20 0.82 -18.84
CA HIS A 307 9.76 0.74 -18.76
C HIS A 307 9.21 2.14 -19.05
N ALA A 308 8.27 2.27 -19.98
CA ALA A 308 7.43 3.46 -20.02
C ALA A 308 6.72 3.52 -18.67
N ASN A 309 7.00 4.54 -17.88
CA ASN A 309 6.19 4.82 -16.71
C ASN A 309 4.86 5.32 -17.26
N ASP A 310 3.88 4.43 -17.40
CA ASP A 310 2.49 4.87 -17.48
C ASP A 310 2.25 5.66 -16.19
N MET A 311 2.19 6.99 -16.29
CA MET A 311 2.14 7.85 -15.11
C MET A 311 0.87 7.55 -14.34
N ARG A 312 -0.26 7.53 -15.05
CA ARG A 312 -1.56 7.27 -14.42
C ARG A 312 -2.52 6.58 -15.36
N ARG A 313 -3.24 5.64 -14.75
CA ARG A 313 -4.42 4.98 -15.30
C ARG A 313 -5.62 5.37 -14.43
N ASP A 314 -6.50 6.21 -14.94
CA ASP A 314 -7.75 6.57 -14.27
C ASP A 314 -8.94 6.06 -15.07
N ARG A 315 -10.10 5.85 -14.43
CA ARG A 315 -11.29 5.41 -15.16
C ARG A 315 -12.61 5.81 -14.51
N VAL A 316 -13.61 5.93 -15.37
CA VAL A 316 -14.97 6.33 -15.05
C VAL A 316 -15.91 5.30 -15.63
N LEU A 317 -16.70 4.66 -14.78
CA LEU A 317 -17.76 3.74 -15.19
C LEU A 317 -19.12 4.37 -14.88
N PHE A 318 -20.05 4.31 -15.82
CA PHE A 318 -21.42 4.79 -15.67
C PHE A 318 -22.41 3.91 -16.46
N LEU A 319 -23.69 3.96 -16.10
CA LEU A 319 -24.77 3.22 -16.74
C LEU A 319 -25.60 4.15 -17.62
N THR A 320 -25.95 3.69 -18.81
CA THR A 320 -26.84 4.43 -19.71
C THR A 320 -28.31 4.23 -19.36
N GLU A 321 -29.17 5.08 -19.93
CA GLU A 321 -30.63 4.95 -19.80
C GLU A 321 -31.11 3.52 -20.05
N GLY A 322 -32.07 3.06 -19.24
CA GLY A 322 -32.67 1.74 -19.36
C GLY A 322 -31.92 0.60 -18.65
N ASP A 323 -30.71 0.83 -18.13
CA ASP A 323 -30.05 -0.14 -17.26
C ASP A 323 -30.71 -0.17 -15.86
N PRO A 324 -31.29 -1.31 -15.43
CA PRO A 324 -32.03 -1.38 -14.17
C PRO A 324 -31.12 -1.61 -12.94
N ARG A 325 -29.82 -1.83 -13.12
CA ARG A 325 -28.91 -2.18 -12.02
C ARG A 325 -28.66 -0.99 -11.10
N SER A 326 -28.37 -1.27 -9.83
CA SER A 326 -27.82 -0.26 -8.92
C SER A 326 -26.37 0.05 -9.28
N LEU A 327 -25.91 1.27 -8.99
CA LEU A 327 -24.50 1.63 -9.15
C LEU A 327 -23.59 0.65 -8.40
N MET A 328 -23.97 0.29 -7.17
CA MET A 328 -23.24 -0.61 -6.28
C MET A 328 -23.24 -2.08 -6.76
N ASP A 329 -24.08 -2.43 -7.73
CA ASP A 329 -24.10 -3.75 -8.37
C ASP A 329 -23.18 -3.84 -9.59
N VAL A 330 -22.65 -2.71 -10.07
CA VAL A 330 -21.78 -2.64 -11.24
C VAL A 330 -20.38 -2.23 -10.80
N PRO A 331 -19.50 -3.20 -10.48
CA PRO A 331 -18.16 -2.88 -10.05
C PRO A 331 -17.40 -2.24 -11.20
N ASN A 332 -16.72 -1.13 -10.92
CA ASN A 332 -15.87 -0.42 -11.84
C ASN A 332 -14.63 -1.28 -12.10
N VAL A 333 -14.74 -2.24 -13.02
CA VAL A 333 -13.70 -3.21 -13.38
C VAL A 333 -13.47 -3.18 -14.88
N LEU A 334 -12.22 -3.20 -15.30
CA LEU A 334 -11.92 -3.19 -16.74
C LEU A 334 -12.40 -4.46 -17.45
N PRO A 335 -13.09 -4.33 -18.60
CA PRO A 335 -13.35 -5.46 -19.47
C PRO A 335 -12.02 -6.10 -19.89
N GLY A 336 -11.84 -7.38 -19.53
CA GLY A 336 -10.63 -8.12 -19.89
C GLY A 336 -9.37 -7.69 -19.13
N VAL A 337 -9.48 -7.34 -17.84
CA VAL A 337 -8.33 -7.18 -16.91
C VAL A 337 -7.23 -8.15 -17.32
N ARG A 338 -6.06 -7.61 -17.70
CA ARG A 338 -4.97 -8.43 -18.19
C ARG A 338 -4.57 -9.37 -17.05
N ARG A 339 -4.21 -10.61 -17.37
CA ARG A 339 -3.65 -11.59 -16.41
C ARG A 339 -2.41 -11.11 -15.66
N GLU A 340 -1.90 -9.92 -15.93
CA GLU A 340 -0.77 -9.31 -15.22
C GLU A 340 -1.19 -8.27 -14.18
N ASP A 341 -2.48 -7.92 -14.12
CA ASP A 341 -3.01 -6.85 -13.27
C ASP A 341 -3.70 -7.36 -11.99
N ALA A 342 -4.04 -8.65 -11.88
CA ALA A 342 -4.65 -9.22 -10.67
C ALA A 342 -3.70 -9.05 -9.48
N THR A 343 -4.24 -8.69 -8.31
CA THR A 343 -3.47 -8.48 -7.08
C THR A 343 -3.71 -9.59 -6.06
N PHE A 344 -3.01 -9.54 -4.93
CA PHE A 344 -3.25 -10.46 -3.82
C PHE A 344 -4.65 -10.26 -3.25
N PHE A 345 -5.25 -11.34 -2.74
CA PHE A 345 -6.53 -11.25 -2.02
C PHE A 345 -6.64 -12.25 -0.89
N THR A 346 -7.55 -11.97 0.02
CA THR A 346 -8.02 -12.88 1.06
C THR A 346 -9.53 -12.79 1.15
N ALA A 347 -10.16 -13.92 1.37
CA ALA A 347 -11.58 -13.96 1.69
C ALA A 347 -11.83 -14.97 2.81
N SER A 348 -12.79 -14.69 3.67
CA SER A 348 -13.42 -15.67 4.54
C SER A 348 -14.90 -15.77 4.20
N VAL A 349 -15.41 -17.00 4.23
CA VAL A 349 -16.82 -17.32 4.04
C VAL A 349 -17.24 -18.34 5.08
N GLN A 350 -18.43 -18.20 5.63
CA GLN A 350 -18.98 -19.09 6.66
C GLN A 350 -20.51 -19.16 6.59
N ASP A 351 -21.11 -19.95 7.50
CA ASP A 351 -22.56 -19.97 7.75
C ASP A 351 -23.43 -19.95 6.48
N GLY A 352 -24.26 -18.91 6.28
CA GLY A 352 -25.18 -18.82 5.15
C GLY A 352 -24.50 -18.64 3.79
N ALA A 353 -23.22 -18.27 3.76
CA ALA A 353 -22.44 -18.16 2.53
C ALA A 353 -21.94 -19.52 2.02
N THR A 354 -21.85 -20.55 2.89
CA THR A 354 -21.29 -21.87 2.52
C THR A 354 -22.34 -22.99 2.51
N THR A 355 -22.08 -24.06 1.76
CA THR A 355 -23.02 -25.19 1.62
C THR A 355 -23.21 -26.00 2.89
N ASP A 356 -22.19 -26.03 3.76
CA ASP A 356 -22.12 -26.82 4.98
C ASP A 356 -22.04 -25.97 6.25
N GLY A 357 -22.15 -24.65 6.12
CA GLY A 357 -22.03 -23.69 7.21
C GLY A 357 -20.64 -23.66 7.86
N LYS A 358 -19.60 -24.26 7.25
CA LYS A 358 -18.24 -24.23 7.78
C LYS A 358 -17.45 -23.05 7.25
N MET A 359 -16.56 -22.52 8.09
CA MET A 359 -15.64 -21.47 7.71
C MET A 359 -14.57 -21.97 6.72
N ARG A 360 -14.32 -21.17 5.68
CA ARG A 360 -13.18 -21.31 4.76
C ARG A 360 -12.45 -19.99 4.68
N VAL A 361 -11.13 -20.03 4.79
CA VAL A 361 -10.26 -18.84 4.64
C VAL A 361 -9.38 -19.03 3.42
N ILE A 362 -9.67 -18.25 2.38
CA ILE A 362 -9.01 -18.25 1.08
C ILE A 362 -7.88 -17.23 1.13
N ARG A 363 -6.66 -17.66 0.83
CA ARG A 363 -5.47 -16.83 0.87
C ARG A 363 -4.65 -16.91 -0.41
N HIS A 364 -4.75 -15.88 -1.24
CA HIS A 364 -3.93 -15.70 -2.42
C HIS A 364 -2.85 -14.65 -2.17
N MET A 365 -1.58 -15.09 -2.16
CA MET A 365 -0.44 -14.19 -1.96
C MET A 365 0.22 -13.89 -3.29
N GLN A 366 0.51 -12.62 -3.46
CA GLN A 366 1.41 -12.12 -4.48
C GLN A 366 2.50 -11.29 -3.81
N LEU A 367 3.70 -11.41 -4.38
CA LEU A 367 4.83 -10.55 -4.06
C LEU A 367 5.34 -10.01 -5.40
N LEU A 368 5.99 -8.85 -5.38
CA LEU A 368 6.74 -8.32 -6.53
C LEU A 368 7.65 -9.43 -7.08
N ASP A 369 7.25 -10.08 -8.17
CA ASP A 369 7.94 -11.28 -8.62
C ASP A 369 8.57 -11.09 -10.01
N ASN A 370 9.86 -11.42 -10.02
CA ASN A 370 10.69 -11.68 -11.19
C ASN A 370 10.69 -13.19 -11.56
N GLY A 371 9.68 -13.94 -11.12
CA GLY A 371 9.59 -15.40 -11.26
C GLY A 371 10.65 -16.15 -10.44
N VAL A 372 10.98 -15.69 -9.24
CA VAL A 372 12.05 -16.26 -8.41
C VAL A 372 11.52 -16.83 -7.11
N ALA A 373 10.82 -16.04 -6.31
CA ALA A 373 10.55 -16.39 -4.92
C ALA A 373 9.68 -17.65 -4.80
N PHE A 374 8.79 -17.88 -5.76
CA PHE A 374 7.92 -19.06 -5.78
C PHE A 374 8.72 -20.39 -5.78
N LYS A 375 9.94 -20.41 -6.33
CA LYS A 375 10.78 -21.61 -6.42
C LYS A 375 11.22 -22.12 -5.05
N PHE A 376 11.20 -21.24 -4.05
CA PHE A 376 11.67 -21.49 -2.69
C PHE A 376 10.52 -21.54 -1.68
N ALA A 377 9.27 -21.36 -2.13
CA ALA A 377 8.09 -21.40 -1.27
C ALA A 377 7.89 -22.81 -0.68
N ARG A 378 7.61 -22.87 0.63
CA ARG A 378 7.50 -24.09 1.43
C ARG A 378 6.40 -23.96 2.47
N ALA A 379 5.88 -25.11 2.90
CA ALA A 379 5.04 -25.21 4.09
C ALA A 379 5.93 -25.57 5.29
N PHE A 380 5.87 -24.78 6.35
CA PHE A 380 6.61 -24.99 7.58
C PHE A 380 5.64 -25.31 8.71
N ILE A 381 6.00 -26.29 9.55
CA ILE A 381 5.29 -26.56 10.81
C ILE A 381 6.22 -26.14 11.94
N TYR A 382 5.89 -25.04 12.60
CA TYR A 382 6.65 -24.51 13.72
C TYR A 382 6.13 -25.12 15.02
N ASN A 383 7.02 -25.78 15.75
CA ASN A 383 6.85 -26.26 17.13
C ASN A 383 7.83 -25.50 18.03
N ALA A 384 7.72 -24.17 17.99
CA ALA A 384 8.62 -23.27 18.70
C ALA A 384 8.46 -23.37 20.21
N MET A 385 9.53 -23.10 20.94
CA MET A 385 9.55 -22.93 22.38
C MET A 385 10.01 -21.52 22.73
N ASP A 386 9.63 -21.04 23.91
CA ASP A 386 10.21 -19.83 24.48
C ASP A 386 11.68 -20.06 24.88
N ALA A 387 12.34 -19.00 25.37
CA ALA A 387 13.72 -19.09 25.84
C ALA A 387 13.93 -20.04 27.03
N ASN A 388 12.85 -20.42 27.74
CA ASN A 388 12.87 -21.36 28.87
C ASN A 388 12.53 -22.80 28.46
N GLY A 389 12.27 -23.05 27.17
CA GLY A 389 11.85 -24.35 26.66
C GLY A 389 10.36 -24.66 26.85
N ALA A 390 9.54 -23.69 27.24
CA ALA A 390 8.08 -23.85 27.28
C ALA A 390 7.52 -23.80 25.84
N PRO A 391 6.68 -24.75 25.42
CA PRO A 391 6.18 -24.79 24.06
C PRO A 391 5.16 -23.68 23.78
N TYR A 392 5.25 -23.06 22.60
CA TYR A 392 4.21 -22.21 22.01
C TYR A 392 3.14 -23.06 21.31
N ILE A 393 2.07 -22.42 20.86
CA ILE A 393 1.06 -23.06 20.01
C ILE A 393 1.72 -23.44 18.67
N PRO A 394 1.64 -24.72 18.24
CA PRO A 394 2.16 -25.12 16.93
C PRO A 394 1.40 -24.42 15.80
N PHE A 395 2.07 -24.08 14.71
CA PHE A 395 1.41 -23.44 13.56
C PHE A 395 2.03 -23.80 12.21
N LEU A 396 1.20 -23.70 11.17
CA LEU A 396 1.53 -23.82 9.77
C LEU A 396 1.87 -22.42 9.24
N SER A 397 3.00 -22.29 8.57
CA SER A 397 3.40 -21.08 7.83
C SER A 397 3.72 -21.41 6.38
N LEU A 398 3.24 -20.57 5.46
CA LEU A 398 3.61 -20.61 4.05
C LEU A 398 4.62 -19.49 3.80
N ALA A 399 5.89 -19.88 3.65
CA ALA A 399 7.02 -18.95 3.63
C ALA A 399 8.17 -19.50 2.77
N TRP A 400 9.38 -18.94 2.94
CA TRP A 400 10.60 -19.34 2.23
C TRP A 400 11.67 -19.82 3.21
N GLY A 401 12.63 -20.61 2.72
CA GLY A 401 13.80 -20.97 3.52
C GLY A 401 14.55 -19.73 3.97
N GLY A 402 14.89 -19.66 5.26
CA GLY A 402 15.65 -18.56 5.88
C GLY A 402 14.78 -17.38 6.27
N VAL A 403 13.48 -17.43 6.03
CA VAL A 403 12.50 -16.45 6.50
C VAL A 403 11.83 -16.96 7.77
N GLY A 404 12.09 -16.27 8.89
CA GLY A 404 11.53 -16.56 10.21
C GLY A 404 10.19 -15.85 10.48
N PHE A 405 9.72 -14.98 9.61
CA PHE A 405 8.43 -14.31 9.79
C PHE A 405 7.26 -15.03 9.09
N VAL A 406 6.01 -14.64 9.38
CA VAL A 406 4.79 -15.22 8.79
C VAL A 406 4.03 -14.18 7.97
N ILE A 407 3.64 -14.53 6.74
CA ILE A 407 2.73 -13.73 5.89
C ILE A 407 1.41 -14.43 5.58
N SER A 408 1.33 -15.73 5.85
CA SER A 408 0.16 -16.58 5.67
C SER A 408 0.32 -17.82 6.53
N GLY A 409 -0.67 -18.13 7.36
CA GLY A 409 -0.57 -19.30 8.25
C GLY A 409 -1.84 -19.61 9.01
N MET A 410 -1.80 -20.75 9.71
CA MET A 410 -2.86 -21.24 10.58
C MET A 410 -2.27 -21.92 11.82
N SER A 411 -2.73 -21.57 13.02
CA SER A 411 -2.29 -22.18 14.28
C SER A 411 -3.14 -23.40 14.65
N ALA A 412 -2.60 -24.26 15.51
CA ALA A 412 -3.34 -25.37 16.13
C ALA A 412 -4.49 -24.90 17.03
N ALA A 413 -4.54 -23.60 17.36
CA ALA A 413 -5.68 -22.99 18.03
C ALA A 413 -6.86 -22.70 17.10
N GLY A 414 -6.69 -22.81 15.78
CA GLY A 414 -7.71 -22.49 14.78
C GLY A 414 -7.70 -21.02 14.33
N LEU A 415 -6.64 -20.27 14.63
CA LEU A 415 -6.45 -18.92 14.11
C LEU A 415 -5.75 -18.94 12.76
N THR A 416 -6.22 -18.13 11.83
CA THR A 416 -5.58 -17.90 10.53
C THR A 416 -5.14 -16.46 10.41
N VAL A 417 -4.02 -16.24 9.72
CA VAL A 417 -3.50 -14.91 9.40
C VAL A 417 -3.14 -14.82 7.93
N GLY A 418 -3.38 -13.66 7.33
CA GLY A 418 -2.87 -13.29 6.01
C GLY A 418 -2.59 -11.80 5.96
N VAL A 419 -1.42 -11.40 5.48
CA VAL A 419 -1.05 -9.98 5.37
C VAL A 419 -0.97 -9.52 3.93
N GLN A 420 -1.36 -8.29 3.73
CA GLN A 420 -1.46 -7.64 2.45
C GLN A 420 -0.78 -6.28 2.53
N TRP A 421 -0.14 -5.87 1.44
CA TRP A 421 0.45 -4.54 1.36
C TRP A 421 -0.64 -3.48 1.41
N ALA A 422 -0.44 -2.49 2.29
CA ALA A 422 -1.15 -1.23 2.24
C ALA A 422 -0.16 -0.18 1.76
N GLU A 423 -0.48 0.52 0.69
CA GLU A 423 0.32 1.66 0.23
C GLU A 423 -0.07 2.93 1.00
N THR A 424 0.08 2.97 2.32
CA THR A 424 -0.22 4.18 3.09
C THR A 424 0.88 5.22 2.91
N GLN A 425 0.52 6.51 2.95
CA GLN A 425 1.51 7.59 3.04
C GLN A 425 2.12 7.70 4.45
N ASP A 426 1.46 7.12 5.46
CA ASP A 426 1.87 7.19 6.86
C ASP A 426 2.85 6.03 7.22
N ASP A 427 3.84 5.81 6.37
CA ASP A 427 4.90 4.85 6.64
C ASP A 427 5.89 5.42 7.68
N GLY A 428 6.38 4.56 8.58
CA GLY A 428 7.43 4.88 9.55
C GLY A 428 8.71 5.43 8.89
N THR A 429 8.87 5.23 7.58
CA THR A 429 9.89 5.82 6.73
C THR A 429 9.91 7.35 6.76
N ILE A 430 8.74 8.00 6.73
CA ILE A 430 8.66 9.47 6.79
C ILE A 430 9.09 9.98 8.17
N ARG A 431 8.90 9.19 9.25
CA ARG A 431 9.43 9.55 10.59
C ARG A 431 10.94 9.73 10.60
N GLY A 432 11.65 8.99 9.75
CA GLY A 432 13.11 9.00 9.63
C GLY A 432 13.67 10.25 8.95
N VAL A 433 12.90 10.82 8.03
CA VAL A 433 13.30 11.95 7.16
C VAL A 433 13.69 13.19 7.99
N LEU A 434 13.11 13.40 9.17
CA LEU A 434 13.36 14.62 9.97
C LEU A 434 14.21 14.43 11.24
N ARG A 435 14.69 13.21 11.53
CA ARG A 435 15.55 12.96 12.72
C ARG A 435 17.05 13.00 12.44
N ALA A 436 17.47 13.09 11.17
CA ALA A 436 18.87 12.94 10.78
C ALA A 436 19.79 14.12 11.16
N GLY A 437 19.28 15.14 11.86
CA GLY A 437 20.09 16.26 12.36
C GLY A 437 20.88 15.97 13.64
N ASP A 438 20.53 14.94 14.43
CA ASP A 438 21.29 14.64 15.66
C ASP A 438 20.98 13.24 16.22
N GLU A 439 21.99 12.35 16.28
CA GLU A 439 21.86 10.98 16.84
C GLU A 439 21.53 10.98 18.35
N ASN A 440 21.58 12.14 19.02
CA ASN A 440 21.34 12.30 20.45
C ASN A 440 19.95 12.87 20.81
N VAL A 441 19.08 13.14 19.83
CA VAL A 441 17.77 13.77 20.08
C VAL A 441 16.67 12.72 20.06
N THR A 442 16.30 12.23 21.25
CA THR A 442 15.11 11.39 21.42
C THR A 442 13.91 12.27 21.74
N VAL A 443 12.95 12.33 20.82
CA VAL A 443 11.63 12.94 21.05
C VAL A 443 10.77 11.93 21.80
N VAL A 444 10.44 12.19 23.06
CA VAL A 444 9.54 11.35 23.88
C VAL A 444 8.16 12.02 23.93
N PRO A 445 7.11 11.39 23.38
CA PRO A 445 5.74 11.88 23.52
C PRO A 445 5.28 11.77 24.98
N GLY A 446 4.90 12.89 25.60
CA GLY A 446 4.23 12.88 26.90
C GLY A 446 2.75 12.52 26.75
N ALA A 447 2.37 11.32 27.19
CA ALA A 447 1.09 10.66 26.90
C ALA A 447 -0.22 11.36 27.36
N GLU A 448 -0.17 12.52 28.03
CA GLU A 448 -1.41 13.13 28.59
C GLU A 448 -1.49 14.66 28.48
N THR A 449 -0.52 15.37 27.88
CA THR A 449 -0.51 16.86 27.95
C THR A 449 -0.07 17.60 26.69
N GLY A 450 0.14 16.92 25.55
CA GLY A 450 0.66 17.58 24.34
C GLY A 450 2.08 18.16 24.54
N ARG A 451 2.86 17.60 25.48
CA ARG A 451 4.23 18.03 25.78
C ARG A 451 5.22 17.14 25.06
N VAL A 452 6.12 17.76 24.33
CA VAL A 452 7.28 17.11 23.71
C VAL A 452 8.49 17.33 24.63
N ALA A 453 9.07 16.25 25.14
CA ALA A 453 10.33 16.29 25.86
C ALA A 453 11.45 15.79 24.93
N VAL A 454 12.55 16.55 24.87
CA VAL A 454 13.78 16.15 24.19
C VAL A 454 14.76 15.66 25.25
N GLN A 455 15.17 14.39 25.17
CA GLN A 455 16.10 13.78 26.11
C GLN A 455 17.45 13.54 25.41
N GLY A 456 18.50 14.24 25.86
CA GLY A 456 19.86 14.09 25.31
C GLY A 456 20.98 14.78 26.11
N THR A 457 20.67 15.81 26.92
CA THR A 457 21.71 16.60 27.63
C THR A 457 21.59 16.62 29.17
N GLY A 458 20.65 15.87 29.75
CA GLY A 458 20.40 15.87 31.20
C GLY A 458 19.41 16.94 31.68
N GLU A 459 18.80 17.72 30.78
CA GLU A 459 17.75 18.70 31.10
C GLU A 459 16.41 18.35 30.43
N VAL A 460 15.31 18.56 31.17
CA VAL A 460 13.93 18.31 30.72
C VAL A 460 13.31 19.65 30.31
N TYR A 461 13.00 19.82 29.03
CA TYR A 461 12.34 21.01 28.51
C TYR A 461 10.81 20.87 28.59
N ILE A 462 10.15 21.86 29.20
CA ILE A 462 8.68 21.93 29.31
C ILE A 462 8.22 23.17 28.52
N CYS A 463 7.70 22.97 27.32
CA CYS A 463 6.97 24.04 26.62
C CYS A 463 5.63 24.27 27.34
N ARG A 464 5.43 25.49 27.88
CA ARG A 464 4.14 25.92 28.43
C ARG A 464 3.43 26.79 27.41
N PRO A 465 2.10 26.69 27.26
CA PRO A 465 1.33 27.73 26.59
C PRO A 465 1.49 29.03 27.38
N ARG A 466 1.87 30.14 26.73
CA ARG A 466 1.73 31.46 27.34
C ARG A 466 0.24 31.67 27.57
N LYS A 467 -0.21 31.67 28.83
CA LYS A 467 -1.46 32.36 29.16
C LYS A 467 -1.17 33.84 28.97
N SER A 468 -1.60 34.43 27.88
CA SER A 468 -1.65 35.88 27.76
C SER A 468 -2.55 36.43 28.87
N ASP A 469 -2.06 37.45 29.60
CA ASP A 469 -2.92 38.25 30.47
C ASP A 469 -3.85 39.04 29.54
N PRO A 470 -5.18 38.92 29.66
CA PRO A 470 -6.14 39.59 28.78
C PRO A 470 -6.10 41.13 28.86
N ARG A 471 -5.20 41.72 29.64
CA ARG A 471 -5.01 43.17 29.76
C ARG A 471 -3.91 43.74 28.86
N ASP A 472 -3.12 42.91 28.20
CA ASP A 472 -1.98 43.37 27.39
C ASP A 472 -2.35 43.77 25.95
N PHE A 473 -3.63 43.67 25.55
CA PHE A 473 -4.09 44.05 24.20
C PHE A 473 -5.41 44.86 24.25
N PRO A 474 -5.35 46.21 24.32
CA PRO A 474 -6.56 47.04 24.38
C PRO A 474 -7.30 47.19 23.04
N ASP A 475 -6.70 46.87 21.88
CA ASP A 475 -7.30 47.18 20.58
C ASP A 475 -7.08 46.06 19.55
N GLY A 476 -8.11 45.23 19.36
CA GLY A 476 -8.58 44.72 18.05
C GLY A 476 -7.71 43.80 17.16
N ASP A 477 -6.43 43.56 17.41
CA ASP A 477 -5.61 42.75 16.49
C ASP A 477 -5.79 41.23 16.68
N PRO A 478 -5.78 40.43 15.60
CA PRO A 478 -5.94 38.98 15.68
C PRO A 478 -4.76 38.32 16.40
N ILE A 479 -5.11 37.35 17.25
CA ILE A 479 -4.22 36.63 18.18
C ILE A 479 -3.11 35.90 17.40
N ALA A 480 -1.89 36.43 17.42
CA ALA A 480 -0.69 35.65 17.10
C ALA A 480 -0.36 34.74 18.29
N THR A 481 -0.67 33.44 18.20
CA THR A 481 -0.30 32.43 19.20
C THR A 481 1.20 32.09 19.07
N GLY A 482 2.07 32.99 19.53
CA GLY A 482 3.50 32.74 19.60
C GLY A 482 3.88 31.82 20.77
N HIS A 483 4.41 30.64 20.47
CA HIS A 483 5.03 29.74 21.46
C HIS A 483 6.54 30.03 21.58
N GLU A 484 6.93 30.88 22.53
CA GLU A 484 8.33 31.03 22.93
C GLU A 484 8.76 29.82 23.79
N CYS A 485 9.62 28.96 23.22
CA CYS A 485 10.42 28.01 23.98
C CYS A 485 11.89 28.38 23.75
N CYS A 486 12.49 29.17 24.65
CA CYS A 486 13.93 29.43 24.68
C CYS A 486 14.41 29.49 26.14
N PRO A 487 15.53 28.84 26.51
CA PRO A 487 16.27 29.16 27.73
C PRO A 487 17.07 30.46 27.53
N GLU A 488 17.19 31.28 28.58
CA GLU A 488 17.95 32.54 28.55
C GLU A 488 19.49 32.36 28.43
N SER A 489 20.03 31.14 28.31
CA SER A 489 21.47 30.93 28.52
C SER A 489 22.18 29.88 27.65
N LEU A 490 21.76 29.61 26.42
CA LEU A 490 22.54 28.79 25.48
C LEU A 490 22.63 29.42 24.08
N THR A 491 23.85 29.46 23.55
CA THR A 491 24.23 30.04 22.24
C THR A 491 24.34 28.99 21.13
N ASP A 492 23.66 27.84 21.24
CA ASP A 492 23.80 26.78 20.22
C ASP A 492 22.77 26.93 19.09
N SER A 493 23.31 27.21 17.90
CA SER A 493 22.61 27.48 16.64
C SER A 493 21.83 26.30 16.06
N ASP A 494 22.05 25.07 16.56
CA ASP A 494 21.59 23.86 15.87
C ASP A 494 20.17 23.44 16.30
N LEU A 495 19.71 23.83 17.49
CA LEU A 495 18.33 23.58 17.95
C LEU A 495 17.31 24.61 17.43
N CYS A 496 17.71 25.86 17.23
CA CYS A 496 16.87 26.84 16.50
C CYS A 496 16.72 26.46 15.01
N ARG A 497 17.72 25.83 14.40
CA ARG A 497 17.64 25.28 13.04
C ARG A 497 16.59 24.18 12.88
N LEU A 498 16.41 23.33 13.89
CA LEU A 498 15.38 22.29 13.83
C LEU A 498 13.97 22.90 13.90
N LYS A 499 13.79 23.97 14.67
CA LYS A 499 12.52 24.70 14.77
C LYS A 499 12.23 25.48 13.47
N SER A 500 13.23 26.11 12.84
CA SER A 500 13.06 26.77 11.54
C SER A 500 12.91 25.79 10.38
N CYS A 501 13.51 24.59 10.45
CA CYS A 501 13.32 23.51 9.47
C CYS A 501 11.90 22.92 9.48
N VAL A 502 11.25 22.84 10.64
CA VAL A 502 9.93 22.20 10.78
C VAL A 502 8.78 23.22 10.75
N LEU A 503 9.00 24.45 11.20
CA LEU A 503 7.93 25.45 11.37
C LEU A 503 8.06 26.69 10.46
N GLY A 504 8.96 26.70 9.48
CA GLY A 504 8.91 27.66 8.37
C GLY A 504 9.22 29.13 8.70
N ASP A 505 9.81 29.44 9.87
CA ASP A 505 10.13 30.82 10.25
C ASP A 505 11.30 31.44 9.45
N GLU A 506 12.09 30.62 8.75
CA GLU A 506 13.06 31.09 7.75
C GLU A 506 12.62 30.54 6.40
N GLY A 507 12.42 31.41 5.40
CA GLY A 507 11.87 31.06 4.09
C GLY A 507 12.51 29.82 3.44
N ALA A 508 11.88 29.29 2.40
CA ALA A 508 12.06 27.98 1.76
C ALA A 508 13.48 27.35 1.66
N GLY A 509 14.57 28.11 1.81
CA GLY A 509 15.91 27.59 2.03
C GLY A 509 16.09 26.72 3.29
N GLY A 510 15.30 26.90 4.35
CA GLY A 510 15.37 26.08 5.57
C GLY A 510 14.92 24.63 5.38
N VAL A 511 13.84 24.42 4.60
CA VAL A 511 13.28 23.07 4.34
C VAL A 511 14.26 22.22 3.52
N ARG A 512 14.99 22.82 2.57
CA ARG A 512 16.03 22.13 1.76
C ARG A 512 17.12 21.52 2.64
N GLY A 513 17.62 22.26 3.62
CA GLY A 513 18.72 21.80 4.48
C GLY A 513 18.37 20.55 5.30
N CYS A 514 17.11 20.42 5.74
CA CYS A 514 16.67 19.28 6.52
C CYS A 514 16.18 18.10 5.66
N ALA A 515 15.50 18.35 4.55
CA ALA A 515 15.14 17.30 3.60
C ALA A 515 16.38 16.64 2.97
N GLY A 516 17.46 17.39 2.75
CA GLY A 516 18.72 16.85 2.24
C GLY A 516 19.35 15.79 3.15
N GLN A 517 19.20 15.89 4.47
CA GLN A 517 19.80 14.92 5.40
C GLN A 517 18.92 13.71 5.70
N ALA A 518 17.67 13.74 5.25
CA ALA A 518 16.72 12.67 5.44
C ALA A 518 17.21 11.33 4.88
N LYS A 519 16.82 10.25 5.55
CA LYS A 519 17.00 8.89 5.04
C LYS A 519 15.79 8.01 5.36
N ILE A 520 15.59 6.99 4.54
CA ILE A 520 14.66 5.91 4.80
C ILE A 520 15.14 5.15 6.04
N ALA A 521 14.40 5.30 7.14
CA ALA A 521 14.75 4.74 8.44
C ALA A 521 13.52 4.12 9.12
N PRO A 522 12.98 3.02 8.57
CA PRO A 522 11.85 2.33 9.17
C PRO A 522 12.21 1.84 10.58
N ARG A 523 11.23 1.91 11.49
CA ARG A 523 11.31 1.55 12.91
C ARG A 523 10.03 0.84 13.32
N GLY A 524 10.12 -0.05 14.29
CA GLY A 524 9.02 -0.92 14.73
C GLY A 524 9.29 -2.40 14.47
N VAL A 525 8.36 -3.23 14.91
CA VAL A 525 8.43 -4.69 14.73
C VAL A 525 7.91 -5.04 13.34
N PRO A 526 8.66 -5.80 12.52
CA PRO A 526 8.18 -6.21 11.21
C PRO A 526 6.87 -6.96 11.32
N ILE A 527 5.93 -6.66 10.41
CA ILE A 527 4.57 -7.20 10.52
C ILE A 527 4.57 -8.73 10.56
N GLY A 528 5.45 -9.37 9.81
CA GLY A 528 5.49 -10.81 9.76
C GLY A 528 5.90 -11.46 11.08
N PHE A 529 6.72 -10.80 11.91
CA PHE A 529 7.07 -11.27 13.24
C PHE A 529 5.93 -11.04 14.23
N THR A 530 5.21 -9.93 14.10
CA THR A 530 3.96 -9.69 14.84
C THR A 530 2.93 -10.79 14.55
N LEU A 531 2.72 -11.16 13.29
CA LEU A 531 1.78 -12.22 12.90
C LEU A 531 2.25 -13.61 13.29
N ARG A 532 3.57 -13.85 13.27
CA ARG A 532 4.13 -15.08 13.85
C ARG A 532 3.76 -15.20 15.33
N ARG A 533 3.96 -14.12 16.09
CA ARG A 533 3.63 -14.08 17.50
C ARG A 533 2.14 -14.34 17.76
N VAL A 534 1.26 -13.74 16.95
CA VAL A 534 -0.18 -14.02 16.96
C VAL A 534 -0.45 -15.53 16.83
N LEU A 535 0.17 -16.21 15.87
CA LEU A 535 -0.02 -17.66 15.71
C LEU A 535 0.59 -18.50 16.84
N GLN A 536 1.63 -18.00 17.54
CA GLN A 536 2.30 -18.68 18.64
C GLN A 536 1.58 -18.54 19.98
N GLU A 537 0.90 -17.41 20.23
CA GLU A 537 0.40 -17.02 21.55
C GLU A 537 -1.12 -16.82 21.60
N ALA A 538 -1.74 -16.28 20.54
CA ALA A 538 -3.16 -15.97 20.58
C ALA A 538 -4.01 -17.23 20.44
N THR A 539 -5.11 -17.26 21.18
CA THR A 539 -6.10 -18.35 21.13
C THR A 539 -7.46 -17.91 20.63
N THR A 540 -7.68 -16.60 20.52
CA THR A 540 -8.91 -15.97 20.04
C THR A 540 -8.60 -14.82 19.07
N LEU A 541 -9.62 -14.43 18.29
CA LEU A 541 -9.50 -13.30 17.37
C LEU A 541 -9.22 -11.96 18.08
N ASP A 542 -9.88 -11.70 19.21
CA ASP A 542 -9.69 -10.43 19.93
C ASP A 542 -8.29 -10.33 20.55
N GLU A 543 -7.75 -11.43 21.10
CA GLU A 543 -6.35 -11.48 21.55
C GLU A 543 -5.38 -11.18 20.40
N ALA A 544 -5.63 -11.76 19.21
CA ALA A 544 -4.82 -11.50 18.03
C ALA A 544 -4.84 -10.01 17.62
N ILE A 545 -6.02 -9.39 17.65
CA ILE A 545 -6.20 -7.96 17.34
C ILE A 545 -5.45 -7.10 18.38
N ASP A 546 -5.57 -7.42 19.67
CA ASP A 546 -4.92 -6.67 20.74
C ASP A 546 -3.39 -6.77 20.66
N MET A 547 -2.86 -7.94 20.31
CA MET A 547 -1.44 -8.13 20.05
C MET A 547 -0.95 -7.25 18.88
N ILE A 548 -1.70 -7.18 17.79
CA ILE A 548 -1.37 -6.33 16.63
C ILE A 548 -1.38 -4.85 17.04
N LYS A 549 -2.38 -4.40 17.81
CA LYS A 549 -2.46 -3.02 18.32
C LYS A 549 -1.31 -2.65 19.25
N ALA A 550 -0.85 -3.62 20.05
CA ALA A 550 0.21 -3.39 21.02
C ALA A 550 1.58 -3.16 20.36
N GLN A 551 1.83 -3.77 19.20
CA GLN A 551 3.12 -3.65 18.51
C GLN A 551 3.19 -2.39 17.64
N PRO A 552 4.31 -1.64 17.67
CA PRO A 552 4.53 -0.57 16.72
C PRO A 552 4.88 -1.18 15.35
N PRO A 553 4.06 -0.99 14.29
CA PRO A 553 4.41 -1.52 12.99
C PRO A 553 5.44 -0.63 12.30
N THR A 554 6.23 -1.25 11.45
CA THR A 554 7.25 -0.64 10.57
C THR A 554 6.64 0.24 9.46
N ALA A 555 5.50 -0.19 8.93
CA ALA A 555 4.78 0.38 7.79
C ALA A 555 3.27 0.11 7.95
N GLY A 556 2.44 0.58 7.02
CA GLY A 556 1.01 0.23 7.00
C GLY A 556 0.72 -1.13 6.37
N TRP A 557 -0.30 -1.81 6.90
CA TRP A 557 -0.67 -3.15 6.47
C TRP A 557 -2.17 -3.40 6.53
N VAL A 558 -2.67 -4.27 5.65
CA VAL A 558 -4.01 -4.86 5.77
C VAL A 558 -3.85 -6.32 6.17
N ILE A 559 -4.43 -6.70 7.30
CA ILE A 559 -4.28 -8.03 7.91
C ILE A 559 -5.64 -8.69 7.95
N HIS A 560 -5.77 -9.85 7.34
CA HIS A 560 -6.97 -10.68 7.43
C HIS A 560 -6.77 -11.74 8.52
N LEU A 561 -7.66 -11.76 9.50
CA LEU A 561 -7.68 -12.70 10.62
C LEU A 561 -8.98 -13.50 10.60
N ALA A 562 -8.92 -14.76 11.00
CA ALA A 562 -10.12 -15.54 11.28
C ALA A 562 -9.88 -16.57 12.38
N ASP A 563 -10.91 -16.84 13.16
CA ASP A 563 -10.96 -17.81 14.25
C ASP A 563 -12.04 -18.86 13.95
N GLY A 564 -11.60 -20.09 13.66
CA GLY A 564 -12.51 -21.20 13.36
C GLY A 564 -13.34 -21.68 14.55
N LYS A 565 -12.90 -21.45 15.79
CA LYS A 565 -13.67 -21.87 16.98
C LYS A 565 -14.82 -20.92 17.25
N ALA A 566 -14.54 -19.62 17.20
CA ALA A 566 -15.54 -18.58 17.40
C ALA A 566 -16.39 -18.35 16.14
N ARG A 567 -15.90 -18.78 14.96
CA ARG A 567 -16.45 -18.45 13.63
C ARG A 567 -16.54 -16.95 13.43
N GLU A 568 -15.42 -16.29 13.73
CA GLU A 568 -15.29 -14.86 13.57
C GLU A 568 -14.13 -14.53 12.63
N THR A 569 -14.28 -13.41 11.93
CA THR A 569 -13.24 -12.87 11.07
C THR A 569 -13.17 -11.36 11.21
N ALA A 570 -11.99 -10.82 10.97
CA ALA A 570 -11.75 -9.39 10.93
C ALA A 570 -10.66 -9.05 9.93
N ILE A 571 -10.77 -7.86 9.34
CA ILE A 571 -9.66 -7.18 8.69
C ILE A 571 -9.14 -6.14 9.67
N VAL A 572 -7.83 -6.12 9.87
CA VAL A 572 -7.15 -5.13 10.68
C VAL A 572 -6.28 -4.28 9.76
N GLU A 573 -6.64 -3.01 9.63
CA GLU A 573 -5.87 -2.01 8.92
C GLU A 573 -5.05 -1.25 9.96
N ILE A 574 -3.72 -1.36 9.85
CA ILE A 574 -2.79 -0.68 10.75
C ILE A 574 -1.93 0.28 9.97
N ASP A 575 -1.57 1.36 10.65
CA ASP A 575 -0.62 2.33 10.17
C ASP A 575 0.59 2.45 11.10
N ALA A 576 1.75 2.84 10.58
CA ALA A 576 2.92 3.13 11.41
C ALA A 576 2.71 4.40 12.23
N GLY A 577 1.85 5.32 11.76
CA GLY A 577 1.41 6.54 12.44
C GLY A 577 2.43 7.68 12.28
N ASN A 578 2.02 8.90 11.90
CA ASN A 578 2.98 9.99 11.69
C ASN A 578 2.89 11.01 12.84
N PRO A 579 3.78 10.95 13.85
CA PRO A 579 3.77 11.91 14.94
C PRO A 579 4.08 13.35 14.49
N LEU A 580 4.64 13.54 13.28
CA LEU A 580 4.89 14.88 12.73
C LEU A 580 3.63 15.53 12.15
N LEU A 581 2.67 14.72 11.68
CA LEU A 581 1.40 15.19 11.12
C LEU A 581 0.30 15.27 12.19
N ALA A 582 0.56 14.75 13.40
CA ALA A 582 -0.31 14.86 14.54
C ALA A 582 -0.24 16.25 15.21
N THR A 583 -0.51 17.30 14.44
CA THR A 583 -0.77 18.64 14.98
C THR A 583 -2.20 18.71 15.51
N GLY A 584 -2.49 17.96 16.58
CA GLY A 584 -3.71 18.11 17.37
C GLY A 584 -4.86 17.13 17.10
N PHE A 585 -4.75 16.27 16.09
CA PHE A 585 -5.57 15.06 16.00
C PHE A 585 -4.79 13.88 16.59
N ASP A 586 -5.48 13.03 17.33
CA ASP A 586 -4.95 11.93 18.15
C ASP A 586 -3.75 11.24 17.46
N ALA A 587 -2.52 11.55 17.91
CA ALA A 587 -1.27 10.96 17.40
C ALA A 587 -1.15 9.45 17.70
N GLY A 588 -2.24 8.84 18.18
CA GLY A 588 -2.34 7.43 18.49
C GLY A 588 -2.16 6.62 17.21
N ARG A 589 -1.47 5.50 17.34
CA ARG A 589 -1.47 4.46 16.32
C ARG A 589 -2.92 4.13 16.02
N ASP A 590 -3.38 4.50 14.83
CA ASP A 590 -4.76 4.27 14.49
C ASP A 590 -4.85 2.86 13.91
N VAL A 591 -5.61 1.99 14.57
CA VAL A 591 -5.89 0.63 14.11
C VAL A 591 -7.38 0.53 13.82
N ARG A 592 -7.74 0.30 12.55
CA ARG A 592 -9.12 0.08 12.16
C ARG A 592 -9.38 -1.42 12.07
N VAL A 593 -10.44 -1.87 12.74
CA VAL A 593 -10.93 -3.24 12.64
C VAL A 593 -12.20 -3.20 11.81
N ILE A 594 -12.29 -4.03 10.78
CA ILE A 594 -13.45 -4.17 9.90
C ILE A 594 -14.00 -5.58 10.08
N ARG A 595 -15.29 -5.70 10.40
CA ARG A 595 -16.01 -6.98 10.54
C ARG A 595 -16.95 -7.21 9.34
N PRO A 596 -17.46 -8.45 9.14
CA PRO A 596 -18.45 -8.74 8.11
C PRO A 596 -19.63 -7.76 8.12
N GLY A 597 -20.09 -7.34 6.95
CA GLY A 597 -21.22 -6.42 6.78
C GLY A 597 -20.96 -4.95 7.16
N GLU A 598 -19.82 -4.58 7.73
CA GLU A 598 -19.54 -3.17 8.09
C GLU A 598 -19.27 -2.28 6.86
N LEU A 599 -18.67 -2.83 5.80
CA LEU A 599 -18.39 -2.12 4.56
C LEU A 599 -18.91 -2.90 3.33
N PRO A 600 -19.65 -2.24 2.41
CA PRO A 600 -20.11 -2.88 1.17
C PRO A 600 -18.99 -3.37 0.25
N THR A 601 -17.80 -2.80 0.37
CA THR A 601 -16.60 -3.12 -0.43
C THR A 601 -15.82 -4.32 0.09
N THR A 602 -16.08 -4.76 1.32
CA THR A 602 -15.37 -5.89 1.93
C THR A 602 -16.29 -7.07 2.17
N SER A 603 -17.57 -7.00 1.80
CA SER A 603 -18.54 -8.02 2.16
C SER A 603 -19.67 -8.09 1.11
N ALA A 604 -19.95 -9.31 0.67
CA ALA A 604 -21.09 -9.67 -0.15
C ALA A 604 -22.31 -10.07 0.71
N SER A 605 -22.08 -10.45 1.98
CA SER A 605 -23.11 -10.85 2.93
C SER A 605 -22.60 -10.75 4.38
N PRO A 606 -23.47 -10.75 5.40
CA PRO A 606 -23.03 -10.79 6.81
C PRO A 606 -22.13 -11.98 7.18
N ASP A 607 -22.03 -12.99 6.31
CA ASP A 607 -21.30 -14.24 6.54
C ASP A 607 -19.99 -14.32 5.73
N ASP A 608 -19.51 -13.20 5.18
CA ASP A 608 -18.25 -13.13 4.46
C ASP A 608 -17.45 -11.84 4.70
N LEU A 609 -16.14 -11.93 4.48
CA LEU A 609 -15.22 -10.81 4.55
C LEU A 609 -14.10 -10.95 3.52
N ILE A 610 -13.81 -9.88 2.79
CA ILE A 610 -12.89 -9.84 1.65
C ILE A 610 -11.92 -8.68 1.82
N SER A 611 -10.64 -8.93 1.51
CA SER A 611 -9.61 -7.90 1.42
C SER A 611 -8.72 -8.12 0.18
N CYS A 612 -8.40 -7.04 -0.54
CA CYS A 612 -7.52 -7.06 -1.71
C CYS A 612 -6.45 -5.95 -1.66
N GLY A 613 -6.03 -5.53 -0.47
CA GLY A 613 -4.96 -4.54 -0.28
C GLY A 613 -5.44 -3.11 -0.39
N ILE A 614 -6.75 -2.93 -0.36
CA ILE A 614 -7.36 -1.62 -0.25
C ILE A 614 -7.33 -1.26 1.22
N PHE A 615 -6.62 -0.19 1.54
CA PHE A 615 -6.69 0.44 2.86
C PHE A 615 -7.97 1.30 2.86
N ASN A 616 -9.02 0.81 3.50
CA ASN A 616 -10.33 1.49 3.53
C ASN A 616 -10.32 2.66 4.50
N LYS A 617 -9.46 2.60 5.50
CA LYS A 617 -9.05 3.71 6.34
C LYS A 617 -8.25 4.69 5.48
N ASN A 618 -8.93 5.36 4.57
CA ASN A 618 -8.49 6.68 4.16
C ASN A 618 -8.68 7.53 5.41
N ILE A 619 -7.66 7.56 6.28
CA ILE A 619 -7.47 8.73 7.14
C ILE A 619 -7.61 9.92 6.16
N PRO A 620 -8.24 11.04 6.55
CA PRO A 620 -8.03 12.28 5.82
C PRO A 620 -6.52 12.53 5.87
N ASP A 621 -5.78 11.90 4.95
CA ASP A 621 -4.34 11.90 4.88
C ASP A 621 -4.00 13.38 4.87
N SER A 622 -3.31 13.79 5.92
CA SER A 622 -3.26 15.19 6.27
C SER A 622 -2.74 15.94 5.05
N THR A 623 -3.47 16.99 4.66
CA THR A 623 -2.99 18.00 3.72
C THR A 623 -1.65 18.63 4.13
N ALA A 624 -1.12 18.29 5.32
CA ALA A 624 0.05 18.83 5.97
C ALA A 624 1.39 18.59 5.25
N ILE A 625 1.49 17.66 4.29
CA ILE A 625 2.62 17.66 3.34
C ILE A 625 2.14 18.20 1.98
N GLY A 626 1.71 19.46 1.92
CA GLY A 626 1.51 20.15 0.62
C GLY A 626 0.36 19.63 -0.24
N GLY A 627 -0.79 19.26 0.35
CA GLY A 627 -2.00 18.95 -0.43
C GLY A 627 -2.03 17.57 -1.11
N PHE A 628 -1.28 16.58 -0.57
CA PHE A 628 -1.47 15.20 -1.00
C PHE A 628 -2.93 14.77 -0.83
N SER A 629 -3.47 14.15 -1.88
CA SER A 629 -4.79 13.51 -1.87
C SER A 629 -4.70 12.15 -1.18
N GLN A 630 -5.85 11.62 -0.79
CA GLN A 630 -6.01 10.27 -0.22
C GLN A 630 -5.26 9.19 -1.01
N GLN A 631 -4.77 8.16 -0.31
CA GLN A 631 -4.16 6.94 -0.85
C GLN A 631 -4.77 6.42 -2.17
N ASN A 632 -6.09 6.40 -2.21
CA ASN A 632 -6.88 5.89 -3.31
C ASN A 632 -6.76 6.67 -4.63
N VAL A 633 -6.21 7.90 -4.61
CA VAL A 633 -6.06 8.76 -5.79
C VAL A 633 -4.69 8.59 -6.45
N TRP A 634 -3.66 8.22 -5.69
CA TRP A 634 -2.28 8.21 -6.21
C TRP A 634 -1.70 6.83 -6.48
N SER A 635 -2.17 5.80 -5.81
CA SER A 635 -1.61 4.46 -5.96
C SER A 635 -2.08 3.79 -7.27
N PRO A 636 -1.18 3.45 -8.22
CA PRO A 636 -1.55 2.63 -9.36
C PRO A 636 -1.90 1.19 -8.96
N ARG A 637 -1.60 0.78 -7.72
CA ARG A 637 -2.05 -0.50 -7.17
C ARG A 637 -3.48 -0.44 -6.69
N TRP A 638 -3.96 0.71 -6.23
CA TRP A 638 -5.32 0.87 -5.74
C TRP A 638 -6.34 0.46 -6.80
N MET A 639 -6.21 0.93 -8.05
CA MET A 639 -7.12 0.53 -9.14
C MET A 639 -7.09 -0.99 -9.42
N ARG A 640 -5.90 -1.61 -9.35
CA ARG A 640 -5.73 -3.06 -9.54
C ARG A 640 -6.33 -3.87 -8.37
N ASN A 641 -6.17 -3.35 -7.16
CA ASN A 641 -6.77 -3.90 -5.96
C ASN A 641 -8.30 -3.81 -6.03
N GLN A 642 -8.84 -2.69 -6.54
CA GLN A 642 -10.26 -2.54 -6.80
C GLN A 642 -10.77 -3.49 -7.88
N ASP A 643 -10.03 -3.69 -8.97
CA ASP A 643 -10.37 -4.69 -9.98
C ASP A 643 -10.53 -6.08 -9.35
N THR A 644 -9.53 -6.46 -8.55
CA THR A 644 -9.48 -7.75 -7.87
C THR A 644 -10.66 -7.89 -6.89
N CYS A 645 -10.93 -6.85 -6.08
CA CYS A 645 -12.03 -6.86 -5.12
C CYS A 645 -13.41 -6.85 -5.78
N GLY A 646 -13.62 -6.04 -6.82
CA GLY A 646 -14.87 -6.01 -7.57
C GLY A 646 -15.19 -7.34 -8.24
N VAL A 647 -14.17 -8.00 -8.82
CA VAL A 647 -14.34 -9.36 -9.35
C VAL A 647 -14.66 -10.34 -8.24
N LEU A 648 -13.91 -10.32 -7.14
CA LEU A 648 -14.07 -11.26 -6.03
C LEU A 648 -15.45 -11.12 -5.36
N LEU A 649 -15.89 -9.90 -5.06
CA LEU A 649 -17.22 -9.59 -4.54
C LEU A 649 -18.31 -10.13 -5.46
N ARG A 650 -18.23 -9.85 -6.76
CA ARG A 650 -19.22 -10.34 -7.74
C ARG A 650 -19.27 -11.88 -7.76
N GLU A 651 -18.11 -12.52 -7.78
CA GLU A 651 -18.02 -13.99 -7.80
C GLU A 651 -18.55 -14.62 -6.52
N MET A 652 -18.35 -13.96 -5.37
CA MET A 652 -18.86 -14.39 -4.06
C MET A 652 -20.37 -14.18 -3.93
N ARG A 653 -20.90 -13.00 -4.30
CA ARG A 653 -22.36 -12.74 -4.35
C ARG A 653 -23.09 -13.76 -5.20
N ALA A 654 -22.57 -14.05 -6.40
CA ALA A 654 -23.18 -15.00 -7.33
C ALA A 654 -23.23 -16.45 -6.80
N ARG A 655 -22.48 -16.76 -5.73
CA ARG A 655 -22.32 -18.10 -5.16
C ARG A 655 -22.67 -18.17 -3.69
N HIS A 656 -23.33 -17.15 -3.18
CA HIS A 656 -23.75 -17.11 -1.79
C HIS A 656 -24.63 -18.32 -1.47
N GLY A 657 -24.27 -19.07 -0.43
CA GLY A 657 -24.95 -20.30 -0.01
C GLY A 657 -24.55 -21.55 -0.80
N THR A 658 -23.71 -21.41 -1.83
CA THR A 658 -23.19 -22.54 -2.62
C THR A 658 -21.68 -22.69 -2.50
N PHE A 659 -21.04 -21.93 -1.61
CA PHE A 659 -19.59 -21.95 -1.49
C PHE A 659 -19.11 -23.21 -0.76
N ASP A 660 -18.17 -23.93 -1.37
CA ASP A 660 -17.50 -25.12 -0.83
C ASP A 660 -16.00 -25.09 -1.17
N ASP A 661 -15.27 -26.18 -0.89
CA ASP A 661 -13.83 -26.25 -1.15
C ASP A 661 -13.53 -26.18 -2.66
N ALA A 662 -14.40 -26.73 -3.51
CA ALA A 662 -14.23 -26.71 -4.96
C ALA A 662 -14.45 -25.31 -5.53
N GLU A 663 -15.42 -24.56 -5.01
CA GLU A 663 -15.63 -23.15 -5.38
C GLU A 663 -14.49 -22.26 -4.88
N ALA A 664 -13.93 -22.53 -3.69
CA ALA A 664 -12.72 -21.88 -3.21
C ALA A 664 -11.53 -22.11 -4.17
N GLU A 665 -11.31 -23.35 -4.61
CA GLU A 665 -10.29 -23.67 -5.61
C GLU A 665 -10.56 -23.00 -6.96
N ARG A 666 -11.84 -22.88 -7.35
CA ARG A 666 -12.24 -22.25 -8.62
C ARG A 666 -11.87 -20.77 -8.67
N LEU A 667 -11.93 -20.03 -7.56
CA LEU A 667 -11.50 -18.62 -7.53
C LEU A 667 -10.05 -18.44 -7.97
N TYR A 668 -9.16 -19.35 -7.55
CA TYR A 668 -7.77 -19.35 -8.01
C TYR A 668 -7.64 -19.63 -9.51
N ARG A 669 -8.65 -20.16 -10.18
CA ARG A 669 -8.61 -20.42 -11.63
C ARG A 669 -9.27 -19.30 -12.43
N PHE A 670 -9.83 -18.29 -11.76
CA PHE A 670 -10.51 -17.20 -12.41
C PHE A 670 -9.49 -16.26 -13.08
N PRO A 671 -9.53 -16.07 -14.42
CA PRO A 671 -8.46 -15.34 -15.12
C PRO A 671 -8.20 -13.94 -14.60
N SER A 672 -9.22 -13.24 -14.09
CA SER A 672 -9.11 -11.88 -13.55
C SER A 672 -8.58 -11.82 -12.10
N LEU A 673 -8.43 -12.96 -11.42
CA LEU A 673 -7.89 -13.06 -10.06
C LEU A 673 -6.50 -13.74 -10.03
N VAL A 674 -5.91 -13.99 -11.20
CA VAL A 674 -4.67 -14.76 -11.34
C VAL A 674 -3.62 -13.93 -12.03
N SER A 675 -2.51 -13.65 -11.34
CA SER A 675 -1.35 -13.05 -11.97
C SER A 675 -0.41 -14.11 -12.53
N ALA A 676 -0.24 -14.09 -13.84
CA ALA A 676 0.73 -14.96 -14.52
C ALA A 676 2.19 -14.69 -14.11
N ARG A 677 2.47 -13.57 -13.41
CA ARG A 677 3.83 -13.15 -13.06
C ARG A 677 4.10 -13.16 -11.56
N SER A 678 3.11 -12.84 -10.72
CA SER A 678 3.31 -12.55 -9.29
C SER A 678 2.64 -13.52 -8.31
N ASP A 679 1.87 -14.50 -8.79
CA ASP A 679 1.18 -15.46 -7.92
C ASP A 679 2.15 -16.42 -7.24
N MET A 680 2.40 -16.18 -5.96
CA MET A 680 3.47 -16.77 -5.17
C MET A 680 3.06 -18.02 -4.39
N HIS A 681 1.91 -17.96 -3.74
CA HIS A 681 1.27 -19.11 -3.11
C HIS A 681 -0.24 -18.91 -2.98
N GLY A 682 -0.96 -20.03 -2.87
CA GLY A 682 -2.39 -20.05 -2.58
C GLY A 682 -2.69 -21.03 -1.44
N ALA A 683 -3.68 -20.71 -0.62
CA ALA A 683 -4.15 -21.59 0.43
C ALA A 683 -5.67 -21.47 0.65
N ILE A 684 -6.28 -22.57 1.09
CA ILE A 684 -7.62 -22.60 1.65
C ILE A 684 -7.45 -23.24 3.03
N PHE A 685 -7.54 -22.44 4.08
CA PHE A 685 -7.49 -22.91 5.45
C PHE A 685 -8.90 -23.29 5.91
N LEU A 686 -9.00 -24.42 6.60
CA LEU A 686 -10.22 -24.91 7.24
C LEU A 686 -10.01 -24.86 8.77
N PRO A 687 -10.12 -23.68 9.39
CA PRO A 687 -9.70 -23.49 10.79
C PRO A 687 -10.52 -24.30 11.81
N GLU A 688 -11.74 -24.72 11.46
CA GLU A 688 -12.57 -25.60 12.30
C GLU A 688 -12.02 -27.02 12.40
N SER A 689 -11.57 -27.60 11.28
CA SER A 689 -11.02 -28.95 11.23
C SER A 689 -9.50 -28.98 11.36
N LEU A 690 -8.85 -27.81 11.30
CA LEU A 690 -7.41 -27.62 11.29
C LEU A 690 -6.74 -28.28 10.07
N ASP A 691 -7.44 -28.29 8.93
CA ASP A 691 -6.93 -28.77 7.65
C ASP A 691 -6.56 -27.59 6.72
N ALA A 692 -5.74 -27.85 5.71
CA ALA A 692 -5.41 -26.85 4.70
C ALA A 692 -5.25 -27.47 3.29
N TYR A 693 -5.76 -26.76 2.28
CA TYR A 693 -5.39 -26.99 0.89
C TYR A 693 -4.35 -25.95 0.50
N VAL A 694 -3.19 -26.38 0.03
CA VAL A 694 -2.09 -25.46 -0.29
C VAL A 694 -1.53 -25.70 -1.68
N ILE A 695 -1.10 -24.62 -2.33
CA ILE A 695 -0.50 -24.67 -3.66
C ILE A 695 0.73 -23.75 -3.66
N LEU A 696 1.89 -24.33 -4.01
CA LEU A 696 3.22 -23.72 -3.91
C LEU A 696 4.08 -24.11 -5.11
N GLY A 697 5.17 -23.37 -5.37
CA GLY A 697 6.26 -23.86 -6.21
C GLY A 697 6.12 -23.64 -7.72
N ARG A 698 5.13 -22.84 -8.16
CA ARG A 698 4.87 -22.50 -9.58
C ARG A 698 4.42 -21.05 -9.73
N VAL A 699 4.57 -20.48 -10.93
CA VAL A 699 4.01 -19.18 -11.32
C VAL A 699 3.33 -19.31 -12.69
N PRO A 700 2.05 -18.93 -12.85
CA PRO A 700 1.15 -18.60 -11.74
C PRO A 700 0.96 -19.82 -10.84
N THR A 701 1.00 -19.62 -9.51
CA THR A 701 0.82 -20.72 -8.55
C THR A 701 -0.46 -21.49 -8.86
N THR A 702 -1.52 -20.77 -9.21
CA THR A 702 -2.86 -21.29 -9.47
C THR A 702 -3.00 -22.28 -10.62
N ALA A 703 -1.96 -22.42 -11.46
CA ALA A 703 -1.93 -23.44 -12.50
C ALA A 703 -1.71 -24.87 -11.96
N GLY A 704 -1.23 -25.02 -10.72
CA GLY A 704 -1.01 -26.33 -10.10
C GLY A 704 -2.25 -26.97 -9.46
N PRO A 705 -2.10 -28.22 -8.97
CA PRO A 705 -3.09 -28.84 -8.09
C PRO A 705 -2.91 -28.37 -6.63
N PHE A 706 -4.02 -28.26 -5.90
CA PHE A 706 -3.98 -28.09 -4.45
C PHE A 706 -3.53 -29.39 -3.78
N ASN A 707 -2.70 -29.24 -2.74
CA ASN A 707 -2.24 -30.32 -1.89
C ASN A 707 -3.00 -30.26 -0.57
N PHE A 708 -3.75 -31.32 -0.25
CA PHE A 708 -4.43 -31.44 1.04
C PHE A 708 -3.45 -31.80 2.16
N LEU A 709 -3.48 -31.02 3.23
CA LEU A 709 -2.74 -31.21 4.47
C LEU A 709 -3.77 -31.38 5.60
N SER A 710 -3.95 -32.63 6.05
CA SER A 710 -4.83 -32.88 7.18
C SER A 710 -4.21 -32.43 8.50
N ARG A 711 -5.04 -32.21 9.51
CA ARG A 711 -4.61 -31.97 10.89
C ARG A 711 -3.50 -32.93 11.36
N GLU A 712 -3.65 -34.24 11.11
CA GLU A 712 -2.67 -35.25 11.53
C GLU A 712 -1.34 -35.09 10.79
N ARG A 713 -1.39 -34.69 9.51
CA ARG A 713 -0.19 -34.42 8.71
C ARG A 713 0.51 -33.13 9.14
N LEU A 714 -0.24 -32.16 9.65
CA LEU A 714 0.28 -30.93 10.24
C LEU A 714 0.82 -31.14 11.67
N GLY A 715 0.42 -32.22 12.34
CA GLY A 715 0.84 -32.50 13.73
C GLY A 715 0.11 -31.65 14.77
N PHE A 716 -1.12 -31.22 14.46
CA PHE A 716 -1.99 -30.40 15.32
C PHE A 716 -2.95 -31.21 16.21
#